data_AF-A0A950RT61-F1
#
_entry.id   AF-A0A950RT61-F1
#
_cell.length_a   1.000
_cell.length_b   1.000
_cell.length_c   1.000
_cell.angle_alpha   90.00
_cell.angle_beta   90.00
_cell.angle_gamma   90.00
#
_symmetry.space_group_name_H-M   'P 1'
#
loop_
_entity.id
_entity.type
_entity.pdbx_description
1 polymer ?
#
loop_
_entity_poly.entity_id
_entity_poly.type
_entity_poly.pdbx_seq_one_letter_code
_entity_poly.pdbx_strand_id
1 'polypeptide(L)'
;MLSDGPLRVRKRKDDLVPILQQLVFNLRWSWNPATIDLFRALAPEPWARTHNPVSVLKSAAADPDVLAEHAESIVEQHEDLERYLNAEPRLGGVPRIAYFCAEFAITESLPIYSGGLGVLAGDHLKAASDLGLPLVAVGLLYRYGYFRQVIDDTGYQREAYDRLDTDATAIRPALNADGSPILVEVPFPGRTVFARVWVAQVGRISLYLLDTDLPENREDDRWITGHLYGGDQDTRIRQEIVLGIGGLRALRAVRPSDLQPDVFHMNEGHAAFVSLELARERLVSGEADNFDAALLQVAPGVAFTTHTPVAAGHDAFPSDLVEAYFNGYRQQLGLSHEEFMRYGRRDTDQQWERFSMTVLALRSAARRNGVSQLHGAVSREMWGGVGLSLKDAPPAGEMDSITNGVHTATWVGPDIGALLDREIGDDWRKMPDLSTSWAGMSNVDRGAVWAARTAQRARLLERVDAMARHEGLGGLHPDVTPEKALVLGFARRFATYKRAGLVLSDPARLVRLMDGASRPLVIVFAGKAHPRDDPGKLLVQRIVQASREERFRGRLVFLDNYDVEIARLLVQGSDLWMNTPRRPQEASGTSGMKATLNGALHLSELDGWWDEAYAPGLGWALGEGIDRDLASEAQDEAEARQLMDLLEGEIVPLFYDRDSAGRPLRWLDCVVRSIETMGPRFSAQRMVREYVERFYTPAGAAVARG
;
A
#
# COMPACT_ATOMS: atom_id res chain seq x y z
N MET A 1 36.05 -43.08 -32.30
CA MET A 1 35.71 -41.66 -32.15
C MET A 1 34.31 -41.60 -31.55
N LEU A 2 34.26 -41.57 -30.22
CA LEU A 2 33.05 -41.24 -29.48
C LEU A 2 33.04 -39.71 -29.39
N SER A 3 32.00 -39.07 -29.90
CA SER A 3 31.80 -37.62 -29.73
C SER A 3 31.21 -37.39 -28.35
N ASP A 4 32.02 -36.83 -27.46
CA ASP A 4 31.58 -36.27 -26.19
C ASP A 4 30.58 -35.12 -26.46
N GLY A 5 29.31 -35.38 -26.20
CA GLY A 5 28.33 -34.31 -25.99
C GLY A 5 28.65 -33.56 -24.68
N PRO A 6 28.29 -32.28 -24.56
CA PRO A 6 28.60 -31.52 -23.36
C PRO A 6 27.88 -32.14 -22.16
N LEU A 7 28.67 -32.56 -21.17
CA LEU A 7 28.21 -32.98 -19.85
C LEU A 7 27.43 -31.83 -19.20
N ARG A 8 26.10 -31.82 -19.33
CA ARG A 8 25.22 -31.07 -18.43
C ARG A 8 25.48 -31.60 -17.02
N VAL A 9 26.19 -30.84 -16.21
CA VAL A 9 26.36 -31.13 -14.78
C VAL A 9 24.96 -31.09 -14.16
N ARG A 10 24.32 -32.24 -14.01
CA ARG A 10 23.11 -32.39 -13.18
C ARG A 10 23.51 -32.02 -11.75
N LYS A 11 23.26 -30.78 -11.33
CA LYS A 11 23.28 -30.41 -9.91
C LYS A 11 22.33 -31.37 -9.17
N ARG A 12 22.76 -31.92 -8.04
CA ARG A 12 21.96 -32.92 -7.32
C ARG A 12 20.79 -32.21 -6.63
N LYS A 13 19.71 -32.97 -6.37
CA LYS A 13 18.54 -32.48 -5.61
C LYS A 13 18.96 -31.73 -4.33
N ASP A 14 19.93 -32.28 -3.61
CA ASP A 14 20.44 -31.75 -2.34
C ASP A 14 21.09 -30.36 -2.49
N ASP A 15 21.53 -29.99 -3.70
CA ASP A 15 22.09 -28.68 -4.00
C ASP A 15 21.02 -27.63 -4.37
N LEU A 16 19.86 -28.05 -4.89
CA LEU A 16 18.82 -27.16 -5.43
C LEU A 16 17.80 -26.70 -4.38
N VAL A 17 17.45 -27.54 -3.41
CA VAL A 17 16.47 -27.18 -2.37
C VAL A 17 16.93 -25.97 -1.54
N PRO A 18 18.19 -25.89 -1.06
CA PRO A 18 18.68 -24.71 -0.33
C PRO A 18 18.67 -23.43 -1.18
N ILE A 19 18.95 -23.54 -2.49
CA ILE A 19 18.90 -22.41 -3.43
C ILE A 19 17.45 -21.93 -3.59
N LEU A 20 16.53 -22.86 -3.82
CA LEU A 20 15.10 -22.54 -3.92
C LEU A 20 14.55 -21.93 -2.63
N GLN A 21 15.03 -22.38 -1.46
CA GLN A 21 14.71 -21.76 -0.17
C GLN A 21 15.13 -20.29 -0.11
N GLN A 22 16.27 -19.91 -0.69
CA GLN A 22 16.68 -18.50 -0.71
C GLN A 22 15.75 -17.65 -1.59
N LEU A 23 15.34 -18.18 -2.75
CA LEU A 23 14.36 -17.53 -3.62
C LEU A 23 12.99 -17.36 -2.93
N VAL A 24 12.52 -18.40 -2.24
CA VAL A 24 11.20 -18.42 -1.58
C VAL A 24 11.13 -17.41 -0.42
N PHE A 25 12.20 -17.33 0.38
CA PHE A 25 12.23 -16.50 1.59
C PHE A 25 12.74 -15.07 1.37
N ASN A 26 13.03 -14.69 0.12
CA ASN A 26 13.22 -13.29 -0.26
C ASN A 26 12.05 -12.80 -1.13
N LEU A 27 11.21 -11.94 -0.58
CA LEU A 27 9.97 -11.46 -1.19
C LEU A 27 10.17 -10.65 -2.48
N ARG A 28 11.40 -10.42 -2.95
CA ARG A 28 11.68 -9.85 -4.28
C ARG A 28 10.97 -10.59 -5.40
N TRP A 29 10.77 -11.91 -5.26
CA TRP A 29 9.99 -12.67 -6.23
C TRP A 29 8.63 -12.01 -6.53
N SER A 30 8.00 -11.34 -5.57
CA SER A 30 6.67 -10.73 -5.74
C SER A 30 6.62 -9.54 -6.71
N TRP A 31 7.77 -9.05 -7.18
CA TRP A 31 7.86 -8.07 -8.28
C TRP A 31 8.92 -8.46 -9.33
N ASN A 32 9.33 -9.72 -9.37
CA ASN A 32 10.21 -10.27 -10.40
C ASN A 32 9.44 -11.27 -11.28
N PRO A 33 9.08 -10.91 -12.52
CA PRO A 33 8.28 -11.78 -13.40
C PRO A 33 8.90 -13.16 -13.64
N ALA A 34 10.22 -13.22 -13.87
CA ALA A 34 10.90 -14.48 -14.18
C ALA A 34 10.89 -15.45 -12.98
N THR A 35 11.01 -14.95 -11.76
CA THR A 35 10.90 -15.77 -10.55
C THR A 35 9.44 -16.22 -10.31
N ILE A 36 8.45 -15.38 -10.60
CA ILE A 36 7.03 -15.76 -10.56
C ILE A 36 6.74 -16.89 -11.55
N ASP A 37 7.26 -16.78 -12.78
CA ASP A 37 7.08 -17.78 -13.82
C ASP A 37 7.76 -19.10 -13.44
N LEU A 38 8.95 -19.05 -12.82
CA LEU A 38 9.60 -20.22 -12.25
C LEU A 38 8.72 -20.90 -11.20
N PHE A 39 8.14 -20.15 -10.26
CA PHE A 39 7.26 -20.74 -9.24
C PHE A 39 5.99 -21.36 -9.84
N ARG A 40 5.41 -20.71 -10.85
CA ARG A 40 4.27 -21.26 -11.59
C ARG A 40 4.64 -22.56 -12.31
N ALA A 41 5.84 -22.65 -12.87
CA ALA A 41 6.32 -23.85 -13.57
C ALA A 41 6.63 -25.00 -12.61
N LEU A 42 7.27 -24.71 -11.47
CA LEU A 42 7.66 -25.71 -10.47
C LEU A 42 6.47 -26.39 -9.79
N ALA A 43 5.37 -25.67 -9.57
CA ALA A 43 4.18 -26.25 -8.95
C ALA A 43 2.91 -25.51 -9.39
N PRO A 44 2.40 -25.78 -10.62
CA PRO A 44 1.28 -25.04 -11.21
C PRO A 44 0.01 -25.04 -10.35
N GLU A 45 -0.37 -26.21 -9.84
CA GLU A 45 -1.58 -26.40 -9.02
C GLU A 45 -1.47 -25.73 -7.63
N PRO A 46 -0.40 -25.95 -6.83
CA PRO A 46 -0.20 -25.18 -5.59
C PRO A 46 -0.13 -23.67 -5.82
N TRP A 47 0.57 -23.22 -6.86
CA TRP A 47 0.71 -21.79 -7.16
C TRP A 47 -0.65 -21.16 -7.51
N ALA A 48 -1.40 -21.75 -8.44
CA ALA A 48 -2.69 -21.21 -8.88
C ALA A 48 -3.72 -21.08 -7.76
N ARG A 49 -3.64 -21.92 -6.72
CA ARG A 49 -4.57 -21.89 -5.58
C ARG A 49 -4.15 -20.95 -4.47
N THR A 50 -2.84 -20.72 -4.28
CA THR A 50 -2.33 -20.09 -3.05
C THR A 50 -1.49 -18.85 -3.29
N HIS A 51 -0.96 -18.67 -4.50
CA HIS A 51 0.05 -17.64 -4.82
C HIS A 51 1.18 -17.56 -3.78
N ASN A 52 1.54 -18.73 -3.22
CA ASN A 52 2.43 -18.82 -2.08
C ASN A 52 3.66 -19.68 -2.41
N PRO A 53 4.88 -19.10 -2.42
CA PRO A 53 6.09 -19.82 -2.78
C PRO A 53 6.51 -20.88 -1.76
N VAL A 54 6.05 -20.80 -0.50
CA VAL A 54 6.30 -21.84 0.50
C VAL A 54 5.56 -23.13 0.13
N SER A 55 4.36 -23.03 -0.45
CA SER A 55 3.63 -24.18 -0.95
C SER A 55 4.33 -24.81 -2.16
N VAL A 56 4.90 -23.98 -3.04
CA VAL A 56 5.71 -24.40 -4.19
C VAL A 56 6.95 -25.14 -3.73
N LEU A 57 7.67 -24.60 -2.74
CA LEU A 57 8.84 -25.25 -2.16
C LEU A 57 8.49 -26.62 -1.57
N LYS A 58 7.41 -26.72 -0.78
CA LYS A 58 6.96 -27.99 -0.18
C LYS A 58 6.65 -29.04 -1.28
N SER A 59 5.98 -28.62 -2.35
CA SER A 59 5.66 -29.48 -3.49
C SER A 59 6.91 -29.90 -4.28
N ALA A 60 7.74 -28.94 -4.70
CA ALA A 60 8.92 -29.20 -5.52
C ALA A 60 9.99 -30.00 -4.75
N ALA A 61 10.18 -29.78 -3.45
CA ALA A 61 11.11 -30.56 -2.64
C ALA A 61 10.74 -32.05 -2.54
N ALA A 62 9.46 -32.38 -2.71
CA ALA A 62 8.97 -33.76 -2.75
C ALA A 62 9.20 -34.44 -4.11
N ASP A 63 9.50 -33.68 -5.17
CA ASP A 63 9.63 -34.17 -6.56
C ASP A 63 11.03 -33.87 -7.14
N PRO A 64 11.96 -34.83 -7.07
CA PRO A 64 13.32 -34.67 -7.62
C PRO A 64 13.37 -34.41 -9.12
N ASP A 65 12.40 -34.95 -9.88
CA ASP A 65 12.41 -34.87 -11.34
C ASP A 65 12.02 -33.46 -11.79
N VAL A 66 11.00 -32.86 -11.15
CA VAL A 66 10.61 -31.45 -11.36
C VAL A 66 11.77 -30.50 -11.04
N LEU A 67 12.48 -30.73 -9.93
CA LEU A 67 13.67 -29.93 -9.60
C LEU A 67 14.78 -30.08 -10.64
N ALA A 68 15.01 -31.29 -11.14
CA ALA A 68 16.03 -31.55 -12.15
C ALA A 68 15.67 -30.92 -13.51
N GLU A 69 14.39 -30.92 -13.88
CA GLU A 69 13.88 -30.28 -15.10
C GLU A 69 14.09 -28.77 -15.09
N HIS A 70 13.85 -28.12 -13.94
CA HIS A 70 13.95 -26.66 -13.79
C HIS A 70 15.28 -26.17 -13.18
N ALA A 71 16.28 -27.05 -13.04
CA ALA A 71 17.53 -26.75 -12.36
C ALA A 71 18.27 -25.52 -12.91
N GLU A 72 18.32 -25.37 -14.25
CA GLU A 72 18.97 -24.22 -14.91
C GLU A 72 18.25 -22.90 -14.52
N SER A 73 16.91 -22.89 -14.55
CA SER A 73 16.11 -21.72 -14.19
C SER A 73 16.22 -21.36 -12.70
N ILE A 74 16.21 -22.36 -11.81
CA ILE A 74 16.42 -22.14 -10.36
C ILE A 74 17.75 -21.42 -10.11
N VAL A 75 18.83 -21.90 -10.76
CA VAL A 75 20.16 -21.31 -10.59
C VAL A 75 20.22 -19.91 -11.19
N GLU A 76 19.68 -19.70 -12.39
CA GLU A 76 19.66 -18.39 -13.04
C GLU A 76 18.93 -17.34 -12.21
N GLN A 77 17.74 -17.68 -11.67
CA GLN A 77 16.98 -16.76 -10.84
C GLN A 77 17.67 -16.48 -9.50
N HIS A 78 18.38 -17.47 -8.95
CA HIS A 78 19.20 -17.26 -7.76
C HIS A 78 20.39 -16.33 -8.02
N GLU A 79 21.11 -16.53 -9.12
CA GLU A 79 22.19 -15.63 -9.53
C GLU A 79 21.67 -14.20 -9.81
N ASP A 80 20.47 -14.06 -10.36
CA ASP A 80 19.82 -12.76 -10.51
C ASP A 80 19.51 -12.09 -9.16
N LEU A 81 19.00 -12.85 -8.20
CA LEU A 81 18.78 -12.37 -6.84
C LEU A 81 20.11 -11.95 -6.20
N GLU A 82 21.17 -12.74 -6.31
CA GLU A 82 22.48 -12.40 -5.76
C GLU A 82 23.06 -11.14 -6.40
N ARG A 83 22.97 -10.99 -7.72
CA ARG A 83 23.36 -9.73 -8.40
C ARG A 83 22.55 -8.54 -7.88
N TYR A 84 21.24 -8.73 -7.68
CA TYR A 84 20.39 -7.69 -7.13
C TYR A 84 20.76 -7.32 -5.70
N LEU A 85 21.07 -8.27 -4.84
CA LEU A 85 21.41 -8.01 -3.43
C LEU A 85 22.78 -7.34 -3.28
N ASN A 86 23.73 -7.69 -4.14
CA ASN A 86 25.11 -7.19 -4.09
C ASN A 86 25.37 -5.95 -4.96
N ALA A 87 24.39 -5.47 -5.74
CA ALA A 87 24.58 -4.29 -6.57
C ALA A 87 24.72 -3.01 -5.74
N GLU A 88 25.60 -2.10 -6.18
CA GLU A 88 25.87 -0.83 -5.50
C GLU A 88 24.59 -0.01 -5.26
N PRO A 89 24.46 0.67 -4.10
CA PRO A 89 23.40 1.64 -3.86
C PRO A 89 23.40 2.73 -4.92
N ARG A 90 22.20 3.16 -5.34
CA ARG A 90 22.05 4.22 -6.36
C ARG A 90 22.11 5.63 -5.77
N LEU A 91 21.95 5.73 -4.46
CA LEU A 91 22.03 6.96 -3.70
C LEU A 91 23.16 6.83 -2.68
N GLY A 92 24.12 7.75 -2.73
CA GLY A 92 25.24 7.81 -1.79
C GLY A 92 24.94 8.68 -0.57
N GLY A 93 25.64 8.42 0.54
CA GLY A 93 25.57 9.27 1.74
C GLY A 93 24.22 9.23 2.48
N VAL A 94 23.41 8.20 2.24
CA VAL A 94 22.11 8.04 2.90
C VAL A 94 22.31 7.50 4.33
N PRO A 95 21.73 8.11 5.37
CA PRO A 95 21.83 7.60 6.74
C PRO A 95 21.01 6.31 6.92
N ARG A 96 21.26 5.57 8.01
CA ARG A 96 20.51 4.34 8.30
C ARG A 96 19.10 4.71 8.76
N ILE A 97 18.08 4.12 8.16
CA ILE A 97 16.68 4.50 8.38
C ILE A 97 15.90 3.35 9.01
N ALA A 98 15.05 3.65 9.99
CA ALA A 98 13.98 2.77 10.44
C ALA A 98 12.61 3.33 10.08
N TYR A 99 11.85 2.58 9.29
CA TYR A 99 10.52 2.92 8.83
C TYR A 99 9.45 2.16 9.63
N PHE A 100 8.67 2.88 10.42
CA PHE A 100 7.62 2.31 11.26
C PHE A 100 6.26 2.49 10.61
N CYS A 101 5.52 1.40 10.45
CA CYS A 101 4.15 1.41 9.93
C CYS A 101 3.32 0.31 10.60
N ALA A 102 2.04 0.57 10.81
CA ALA A 102 1.12 -0.42 11.35
C ALA A 102 0.77 -1.52 10.34
N GLU A 103 0.97 -1.31 9.03
CA GLU A 103 0.61 -2.27 7.98
C GLU A 103 1.57 -2.27 6.79
N PHE A 104 1.70 -3.42 6.10
CA PHE A 104 2.54 -3.59 4.90
C PHE A 104 1.90 -4.55 3.89
N ALA A 105 1.61 -4.09 2.67
CA ALA A 105 1.14 -4.93 1.58
C ALA A 105 2.30 -5.28 0.63
N ILE A 106 3.03 -6.36 0.94
CA ILE A 106 4.13 -6.83 0.09
C ILE A 106 3.62 -7.81 -0.96
N THR A 107 2.90 -8.83 -0.50
CA THR A 107 2.29 -9.92 -1.27
C THR A 107 1.04 -10.42 -0.55
N GLU A 108 0.08 -10.93 -1.30
CA GLU A 108 -1.12 -11.64 -0.85
C GLU A 108 -0.83 -12.81 0.11
N SER A 109 0.35 -13.44 0.02
CA SER A 109 0.76 -14.54 0.91
C SER A 109 1.16 -14.09 2.32
N LEU A 110 1.27 -12.78 2.56
CA LEU A 110 1.52 -12.19 3.88
C LEU A 110 0.52 -11.02 4.12
N PRO A 111 -0.73 -11.34 4.53
CA PRO A 111 -1.84 -10.38 4.57
C PRO A 111 -1.84 -9.49 5.83
N ILE A 112 -0.77 -8.71 6.01
CA ILE A 112 -0.60 -7.78 7.16
C ILE A 112 -0.97 -6.33 6.79
N TYR A 113 -2.03 -6.15 6.00
CA TYR A 113 -2.53 -4.84 5.55
C TYR A 113 -4.04 -4.80 5.38
N SER A 114 -4.59 -3.59 5.36
CA SER A 114 -6.03 -3.32 5.19
C SER A 114 -6.36 -2.43 4.00
N GLY A 115 -5.44 -1.53 3.61
CA GLY A 115 -5.76 -0.51 2.61
C GLY A 115 -4.57 0.23 2.01
N GLY A 116 -4.82 1.50 1.65
CA GLY A 116 -3.89 2.31 0.87
C GLY A 116 -2.58 2.63 1.58
N LEU A 117 -2.58 2.76 2.92
CA LEU A 117 -1.40 3.03 3.72
C LEU A 117 -0.42 1.86 3.65
N GLY A 118 -0.89 0.63 3.85
CA GLY A 118 -0.08 -0.58 3.79
C GLY A 118 0.44 -0.87 2.40
N VAL A 119 -0.36 -0.59 1.36
CA VAL A 119 0.09 -0.70 -0.02
C VAL A 119 1.18 0.32 -0.36
N LEU A 120 1.04 1.56 0.11
CA LEU A 120 2.09 2.56 -0.02
C LEU A 120 3.36 2.15 0.74
N ALA A 121 3.23 1.67 1.97
CA ALA A 121 4.36 1.19 2.76
C ALA A 121 5.09 0.05 2.04
N GLY A 122 4.35 -0.87 1.41
CA GLY A 122 4.92 -1.93 0.59
C GLY A 122 5.65 -1.40 -0.65
N ASP A 123 5.06 -0.46 -1.39
CA ASP A 123 5.71 0.18 -2.54
C ASP A 123 6.94 1.00 -2.12
N HIS A 124 6.92 1.62 -0.93
CA HIS A 124 8.06 2.33 -0.34
C HIS A 124 9.21 1.37 -0.05
N LEU A 125 8.95 0.21 0.57
CA LEU A 125 10.00 -0.78 0.84
C LEU A 125 10.59 -1.36 -0.44
N LYS A 126 9.77 -1.65 -1.44
CA LYS A 126 10.22 -2.15 -2.75
C LYS A 126 11.10 -1.13 -3.48
N ALA A 127 10.67 0.14 -3.52
CA ALA A 127 11.48 1.22 -4.10
C ALA A 127 12.77 1.50 -3.32
N ALA A 128 12.73 1.46 -1.98
CA ALA A 128 13.93 1.59 -1.14
C ALA A 128 14.91 0.43 -1.39
N SER A 129 14.40 -0.79 -1.57
CA SER A 129 15.19 -1.96 -1.96
C SER A 129 15.86 -1.76 -3.32
N ASP A 130 15.12 -1.31 -4.33
CA ASP A 130 15.65 -1.09 -5.68
C ASP A 130 16.70 0.03 -5.75
N LEU A 131 16.56 1.05 -4.90
CA LEU A 131 17.54 2.13 -4.76
C LEU A 131 18.75 1.74 -3.90
N GLY A 132 18.69 0.59 -3.20
CA GLY A 132 19.75 0.12 -2.33
C GLY A 132 19.90 0.89 -1.02
N LEU A 133 18.81 1.41 -0.47
CA LEU A 133 18.85 2.21 0.75
C LEU A 133 19.18 1.36 1.99
N PRO A 134 19.94 1.91 2.96
CA PRO A 134 20.19 1.26 4.26
C PRO A 134 18.96 1.41 5.18
N LEU A 135 17.82 0.89 4.76
CA LEU A 135 16.54 0.98 5.44
C LEU A 135 16.14 -0.36 6.05
N VAL A 136 15.60 -0.31 7.27
CA VAL A 136 14.85 -1.41 7.90
C VAL A 136 13.43 -0.95 8.17
N ALA A 137 12.50 -1.90 8.24
CA ALA A 137 11.11 -1.61 8.54
C ALA A 137 10.64 -2.32 9.80
N VAL A 138 9.68 -1.73 10.51
CA VAL A 138 9.09 -2.28 11.73
C VAL A 138 7.57 -2.21 11.63
N GLY A 139 6.91 -3.32 11.95
CA GLY A 139 5.46 -3.46 12.01
C GLY A 139 5.01 -4.54 12.99
N LEU A 140 3.74 -4.92 12.91
CA LEU A 140 3.15 -5.98 13.72
C LEU A 140 2.77 -7.18 12.83
N LEU A 141 2.89 -8.39 13.37
CA LEU A 141 2.41 -9.62 12.72
C LEU A 141 0.98 -9.91 13.18
N TYR A 142 -0.02 -9.45 12.41
CA TYR A 142 -1.42 -9.71 12.75
C TYR A 142 -1.84 -11.14 12.36
N ARG A 143 -2.16 -11.96 13.37
CA ARG A 143 -2.50 -13.37 13.15
C ARG A 143 -3.79 -13.61 12.40
N TYR A 144 -4.69 -12.63 12.32
CA TYR A 144 -5.94 -12.76 11.57
C TYR A 144 -6.03 -11.73 10.43
N GLY A 145 -4.93 -11.02 10.15
CA GLY A 145 -4.88 -9.94 9.17
C GLY A 145 -5.97 -8.89 9.42
N TYR A 146 -6.54 -8.35 8.34
CA TYR A 146 -7.71 -7.47 8.41
C TYR A 146 -9.01 -8.26 8.49
N PHE A 147 -9.48 -8.82 7.37
CA PHE A 147 -10.51 -9.87 7.29
C PHE A 147 -10.69 -10.31 5.83
N ARG A 148 -11.21 -11.52 5.64
CA ARG A 148 -11.78 -11.99 4.38
C ARG A 148 -13.23 -11.52 4.29
N GLN A 149 -13.55 -10.82 3.21
CA GLN A 149 -14.90 -10.32 2.96
C GLN A 149 -15.77 -11.47 2.46
N VAL A 150 -16.97 -11.61 3.03
CA VAL A 150 -18.01 -12.50 2.51
C VAL A 150 -19.26 -11.64 2.26
N ILE A 151 -19.87 -11.77 1.10
CA ILE A 151 -21.13 -11.10 0.77
C ILE A 151 -22.26 -12.08 1.03
N ASP A 152 -23.20 -11.73 1.90
CA ASP A 152 -24.36 -12.57 2.20
C ASP A 152 -25.47 -12.45 1.13
N ASP A 153 -26.51 -13.27 1.25
CA ASP A 153 -27.62 -13.32 0.29
C ASP A 153 -28.34 -11.96 0.13
N THR A 154 -28.28 -11.09 1.15
CA THR A 154 -28.87 -9.75 1.10
C THR A 154 -27.97 -8.71 0.41
N GLY A 155 -26.76 -9.12 0.03
CA GLY A 155 -25.69 -8.27 -0.46
C GLY A 155 -24.87 -7.60 0.65
N TYR A 156 -25.12 -7.92 1.92
CA TYR A 156 -24.45 -7.28 3.03
C TYR A 156 -23.09 -7.90 3.30
N GLN A 157 -22.11 -7.06 3.68
CA GLN A 157 -20.76 -7.51 4.00
C GLN A 157 -20.70 -8.19 5.37
N ARG A 158 -20.08 -9.36 5.41
CA ARG A 158 -19.66 -10.08 6.62
C ARG A 158 -18.13 -10.23 6.65
N GLU A 159 -17.59 -10.21 7.85
CA GLU A 159 -16.17 -10.42 8.12
C GLU A 159 -15.90 -11.89 8.51
N ALA A 160 -15.00 -12.54 7.79
CA ALA A 160 -14.42 -13.83 8.18
C ALA A 160 -12.93 -13.63 8.54
N TYR A 161 -12.50 -14.26 9.63
CA TYR A 161 -11.15 -14.10 10.16
C TYR A 161 -10.41 -15.44 10.11
N ASP A 162 -9.53 -15.56 9.13
CA ASP A 162 -8.71 -16.76 8.95
C ASP A 162 -7.38 -16.57 9.68
N ARG A 163 -6.99 -17.55 10.51
CA ARG A 163 -5.72 -17.50 11.23
C ARG A 163 -4.56 -17.74 10.25
N LEU A 164 -3.58 -16.85 10.28
CA LEU A 164 -2.33 -16.93 9.55
C LEU A 164 -1.51 -18.11 10.05
N ASP A 165 -1.21 -19.05 9.15
CA ASP A 165 -0.23 -20.10 9.38
C ASP A 165 1.17 -19.55 9.06
N THR A 166 1.93 -19.24 10.11
CA THR A 166 3.30 -18.73 9.98
C THR A 166 4.22 -19.70 9.26
N ASP A 167 4.01 -21.02 9.38
CA ASP A 167 4.81 -22.06 8.71
C ASP A 167 4.48 -22.21 7.22
N ALA A 168 3.42 -21.53 6.78
CA ALA A 168 3.07 -21.37 5.38
C ALA A 168 3.53 -20.02 4.82
N THR A 169 4.15 -19.13 5.59
CA THR A 169 4.57 -17.81 5.10
C THR A 169 6.08 -17.67 4.95
N ALA A 170 6.51 -16.80 4.04
CA ALA A 170 7.92 -16.51 3.78
C ALA A 170 8.54 -15.54 4.82
N ILE A 171 8.30 -15.81 6.10
CA ILE A 171 8.89 -15.12 7.25
C ILE A 171 9.68 -16.11 8.09
N ARG A 172 10.65 -15.61 8.87
CA ARG A 172 11.45 -16.44 9.79
C ARG A 172 11.54 -15.78 11.16
N PRO A 173 11.66 -16.53 12.25
CA PRO A 173 11.99 -15.94 13.53
C PRO A 173 13.35 -15.24 13.45
N ALA A 174 13.45 -14.03 14.00
CA ALA A 174 14.76 -13.44 14.26
C ALA A 174 15.39 -14.15 15.45
N LEU A 175 16.67 -14.53 15.33
CA LEU A 175 17.33 -15.41 16.30
C LEU A 175 18.47 -14.68 17.02
N ASN A 176 18.63 -14.99 18.30
CA ASN A 176 19.82 -14.67 19.09
C ASN A 176 21.03 -15.45 18.56
N ALA A 177 22.23 -15.09 19.03
CA ALA A 177 23.48 -15.77 18.68
C ALA A 177 23.49 -17.26 19.06
N ASP A 178 22.69 -17.66 20.06
CA ASP A 178 22.53 -19.06 20.50
C ASP A 178 21.47 -19.84 19.70
N GLY A 179 20.82 -19.21 18.72
CA GLY A 179 19.76 -19.80 17.90
C GLY A 179 18.36 -19.75 18.51
N SER A 180 18.18 -19.19 19.71
CA SER A 180 16.85 -18.99 20.30
C SER A 180 16.11 -17.80 19.65
N PRO A 181 14.76 -17.81 19.55
CA PRO A 181 14.02 -16.66 19.04
C PRO A 181 14.22 -15.41 19.91
N ILE A 182 14.38 -14.25 19.26
CA ILE A 182 14.45 -12.96 19.95
C ILE A 182 13.07 -12.63 20.53
N LEU A 183 13.04 -12.42 21.84
CA LEU A 183 11.88 -11.93 22.59
C LEU A 183 12.20 -10.55 23.14
N VAL A 184 11.29 -9.59 22.97
CA VAL A 184 11.39 -8.25 23.52
C VAL A 184 10.37 -8.02 24.62
N GLU A 185 10.81 -7.35 25.68
CA GLU A 185 9.98 -6.99 26.82
C GLU A 185 9.36 -5.60 26.61
N VAL A 186 8.03 -5.55 26.65
CA VAL A 186 7.24 -4.32 26.54
C VAL A 186 6.52 -4.09 27.87
N PRO A 187 6.84 -3.00 28.60
CA PRO A 187 6.28 -2.76 29.92
C PRO A 187 4.80 -2.37 29.82
N PHE A 188 3.96 -3.06 30.59
CA PHE A 188 2.53 -2.81 30.71
C PHE A 188 2.16 -2.60 32.19
N PRO A 189 0.96 -2.10 32.50
CA PRO A 189 0.52 -1.94 33.88
C PRO A 189 0.47 -3.29 34.61
N GLY A 190 1.29 -3.41 35.65
CA GLY A 190 1.36 -4.58 36.53
C GLY A 190 1.88 -5.86 35.87
N ARG A 191 2.46 -5.79 34.66
CA ARG A 191 3.01 -6.95 33.94
C ARG A 191 3.96 -6.53 32.82
N THR A 192 4.74 -7.49 32.33
CA THR A 192 5.51 -7.35 31.08
C THR A 192 4.80 -8.15 29.99
N VAL A 193 4.61 -7.54 28.83
CA VAL A 193 4.17 -8.23 27.61
C VAL A 193 5.42 -8.57 26.80
N PHE A 194 5.57 -9.83 26.42
CA PHE A 194 6.64 -10.30 25.55
C PHE A 194 6.20 -10.25 24.09
N ALA A 195 7.06 -9.81 23.19
CA ALA A 195 6.83 -9.93 21.76
C ALA A 195 7.98 -10.69 21.09
N ARG A 196 7.65 -11.69 20.27
CA ARG A 196 8.61 -12.38 19.41
C ARG A 196 8.85 -11.55 18.17
N VAL A 197 10.10 -11.48 17.74
CA VAL A 197 10.46 -10.79 16.49
C VAL A 197 10.55 -11.78 15.34
N TRP A 198 9.81 -11.49 14.27
CA TRP A 198 9.89 -12.17 12.99
C TRP A 198 10.57 -11.25 11.95
N VAL A 199 11.17 -11.84 10.92
CA VAL A 199 11.77 -11.11 9.80
C VAL A 199 11.20 -11.61 8.47
N ALA A 200 10.75 -10.66 7.65
CA ALA A 200 10.45 -10.83 6.23
C ALA A 200 11.52 -10.10 5.42
N GLN A 201 12.17 -10.78 4.47
CA GLN A 201 13.17 -10.13 3.61
C GLN A 201 12.48 -9.59 2.35
N VAL A 202 12.40 -8.27 2.22
CA VAL A 202 11.79 -7.56 1.09
C VAL A 202 12.92 -7.06 0.20
N GLY A 203 13.42 -7.93 -0.69
CA GLY A 203 14.62 -7.62 -1.46
C GLY A 203 15.82 -7.42 -0.54
N ARG A 204 16.31 -6.18 -0.45
CA ARG A 204 17.42 -5.76 0.44
C ARG A 204 16.94 -5.29 1.82
N ILE A 205 15.64 -5.10 2.01
CA ILE A 205 15.06 -4.51 3.22
C ILE A 205 14.60 -5.60 4.16
N SER A 206 15.10 -5.58 5.41
CA SER A 206 14.56 -6.42 6.48
C SER A 206 13.36 -5.73 7.12
N LEU A 207 12.20 -6.37 7.02
CA LEU A 207 10.96 -5.98 7.71
C LEU A 207 10.81 -6.83 8.98
N TYR A 208 10.93 -6.19 10.14
CA TYR A 208 10.74 -6.83 11.45
C TYR A 208 9.28 -6.71 11.89
N LEU A 209 8.69 -7.83 12.29
CA LEU A 209 7.29 -7.93 12.69
C LEU A 209 7.20 -8.47 14.12
N LEU A 210 6.50 -7.75 15.00
CA LEU A 210 6.31 -8.13 16.39
C LEU A 210 5.03 -8.97 16.55
N ASP A 211 5.13 -10.07 17.28
CA ASP A 211 4.05 -11.02 17.57
C ASP A 211 3.93 -11.26 19.08
N THR A 212 2.73 -11.06 19.62
CA THR A 212 2.43 -11.25 21.04
C THR A 212 1.75 -12.58 21.36
N ASP A 213 1.58 -13.53 20.41
CA ASP A 213 0.91 -14.83 20.63
C ASP A 213 1.67 -15.84 21.50
N LEU A 214 2.31 -15.37 22.55
CA LEU A 214 3.25 -16.16 23.32
C LEU A 214 2.54 -16.78 24.54
N PRO A 215 2.76 -18.07 24.85
CA PRO A 215 2.26 -18.68 26.08
C PRO A 215 2.64 -17.94 27.36
N GLU A 216 3.73 -17.17 27.32
CA GLU A 216 4.24 -16.30 28.38
C GLU A 216 3.32 -15.10 28.67
N ASN A 217 2.50 -14.70 27.69
CA ASN A 217 1.57 -13.60 27.81
C ASN A 217 0.20 -14.06 28.31
N ARG A 218 -0.54 -13.15 28.97
CA ARG A 218 -1.96 -13.38 29.30
C ARG A 218 -2.77 -13.55 28.01
N GLU A 219 -3.85 -14.32 28.05
CA GLU A 219 -4.71 -14.55 26.87
C GLU A 219 -5.12 -13.25 26.17
N ASP A 220 -5.51 -12.23 26.92
CA ASP A 220 -5.90 -10.93 26.36
C ASP A 220 -4.73 -10.17 25.70
N ASP A 221 -3.49 -10.34 26.19
CA ASP A 221 -2.30 -9.69 25.61
C ASP A 221 -1.86 -10.37 24.30
N ARG A 222 -2.17 -11.66 24.16
CA ARG A 222 -1.94 -12.40 22.92
C ARG A 222 -2.78 -11.81 21.78
N TRP A 223 -3.92 -11.19 22.09
CA TRP A 223 -4.79 -10.54 21.10
C TRP A 223 -4.33 -9.15 20.63
N ILE A 224 -3.29 -8.56 21.23
CA ILE A 224 -2.73 -7.28 20.76
C ILE A 224 -2.35 -7.39 19.28
N THR A 225 -1.72 -8.50 18.89
CA THR A 225 -1.35 -8.82 17.50
C THR A 225 -2.36 -9.76 16.82
N GLY A 226 -3.63 -9.72 17.27
CA GLY A 226 -4.71 -10.52 16.68
C GLY A 226 -5.18 -9.96 15.34
N HIS A 227 -5.90 -8.84 15.38
CA HIS A 227 -6.53 -8.22 14.21
C HIS A 227 -5.91 -6.87 13.88
N LEU A 228 -5.67 -6.62 12.59
CA LEU A 228 -5.31 -5.30 12.09
C LEU A 228 -6.52 -4.37 12.16
N TYR A 229 -6.36 -3.23 12.82
CA TYR A 229 -7.45 -2.26 13.08
C TYR A 229 -8.71 -2.87 13.72
N GLY A 230 -8.57 -4.01 14.40
CA GLY A 230 -9.63 -4.62 15.20
C GLY A 230 -9.61 -4.13 16.65
N GLY A 231 -10.55 -4.63 17.45
CA GLY A 231 -10.67 -4.29 18.86
C GLY A 231 -11.09 -2.84 19.08
N ASP A 232 -11.21 -2.42 20.33
CA ASP A 232 -11.61 -1.06 20.76
C ASP A 232 -10.40 -0.13 20.98
N GLN A 233 -10.63 1.05 21.59
CA GLN A 233 -9.55 1.99 21.88
C GLN A 233 -8.48 1.40 22.80
N ASP A 234 -8.87 0.49 23.72
CA ASP A 234 -7.94 -0.23 24.58
C ASP A 234 -7.03 -1.16 23.75
N THR A 235 -7.59 -1.91 22.80
CA THR A 235 -6.78 -2.72 21.89
C THR A 235 -5.82 -1.86 21.06
N ARG A 236 -6.30 -0.72 20.54
CA ARG A 236 -5.52 0.20 19.71
C ARG A 236 -4.31 0.79 20.46
N ILE A 237 -4.49 1.30 21.68
CA ILE A 237 -3.36 1.85 22.45
C ILE A 237 -2.30 0.78 22.76
N ARG A 238 -2.72 -0.47 23.06
CA ARG A 238 -1.79 -1.59 23.26
C ARG A 238 -1.00 -1.92 22.00
N GLN A 239 -1.65 -1.92 20.83
CA GLN A 239 -0.98 -2.12 19.53
C GLN A 239 0.08 -1.05 19.28
N GLU A 240 -0.26 0.21 19.52
CA GLU A 240 0.65 1.33 19.30
C GLU A 240 1.82 1.35 20.29
N ILE A 241 1.61 0.90 21.54
CA ILE A 241 2.68 0.68 22.52
C ILE A 241 3.65 -0.40 22.01
N VAL A 242 3.14 -1.55 21.55
CA VAL A 242 3.99 -2.63 21.01
C VAL A 242 4.71 -2.17 19.74
N LEU A 243 4.05 -1.43 18.85
CA LEU A 243 4.65 -0.94 17.61
C LEU A 243 5.74 0.12 17.88
N GLY A 244 5.45 1.14 18.68
CA GLY A 244 6.38 2.23 18.94
C GLY A 244 7.50 1.85 19.90
N ILE A 245 7.14 1.46 21.13
CA ILE A 245 8.11 1.13 22.20
C ILE A 245 8.72 -0.25 21.95
N GLY A 246 7.89 -1.26 21.75
CA GLY A 246 8.36 -2.63 21.47
C GLY A 246 9.16 -2.70 20.18
N GLY A 247 8.76 -1.96 19.14
CA GLY A 247 9.47 -1.89 17.87
C GLY A 247 10.88 -1.30 17.98
N LEU A 248 11.08 -0.23 18.76
CA LEU A 248 12.43 0.29 19.01
C LEU A 248 13.29 -0.73 19.76
N ARG A 249 12.74 -1.37 20.80
CA ARG A 249 13.45 -2.42 21.55
C ARG A 249 13.82 -3.62 20.66
N ALA A 250 12.95 -3.99 19.73
CA ALA A 250 13.24 -5.01 18.72
C ALA A 250 14.42 -4.62 17.85
N LEU A 251 14.49 -3.37 17.37
CA LEU A 251 15.65 -2.88 16.62
C LEU A 251 16.93 -2.91 17.45
N ARG A 252 16.88 -2.52 18.73
CA ARG A 252 18.02 -2.61 19.65
C ARG A 252 18.50 -4.05 19.85
N ALA A 253 17.59 -5.01 19.89
CA ALA A 253 17.92 -6.43 20.08
C ALA A 253 18.43 -7.12 18.81
N VAL A 254 17.85 -6.83 17.64
CA VAL A 254 18.11 -7.58 16.40
C VAL A 254 19.27 -7.00 15.59
N ARG A 255 19.63 -5.73 15.81
CA ARG A 255 20.68 -5.04 15.06
C ARG A 255 21.91 -4.84 15.95
N PRO A 256 23.13 -5.07 15.43
CA PRO A 256 24.33 -4.68 16.15
C PRO A 256 24.42 -3.15 16.28
N SER A 257 25.20 -2.67 17.24
CA SER A 257 25.27 -1.25 17.62
C SER A 257 25.71 -0.33 16.46
N ASP A 258 26.62 -0.81 15.62
CA ASP A 258 27.15 -0.12 14.44
C ASP A 258 26.17 -0.12 13.24
N LEU A 259 25.05 -0.83 13.32
CA LEU A 259 23.99 -0.85 12.31
C LEU A 259 22.64 -0.31 12.82
N GLN A 260 22.61 0.33 13.98
CA GLN A 260 21.41 0.99 14.52
C GLN A 260 20.94 2.16 13.63
N PRO A 261 19.64 2.43 13.49
CA PRO A 261 19.17 3.54 12.67
C PRO A 261 19.60 4.91 13.21
N ASP A 262 19.94 5.83 12.31
CA ASP A 262 20.17 7.25 12.58
C ASP A 262 18.86 8.05 12.47
N VAL A 263 17.96 7.62 11.58
CA VAL A 263 16.71 8.31 11.26
C VAL A 263 15.52 7.38 11.47
N PHE A 264 14.47 7.90 12.11
CA PHE A 264 13.23 7.18 12.40
C PHE A 264 12.06 7.84 11.67
N HIS A 265 11.39 7.09 10.79
CA HIS A 265 10.24 7.56 10.04
C HIS A 265 8.97 6.91 10.58
N MET A 266 8.08 7.73 11.15
CA MET A 266 6.72 7.36 11.55
C MET A 266 5.75 7.55 10.38
N ASN A 267 5.27 6.47 9.79
CA ASN A 267 4.28 6.50 8.73
C ASN A 267 2.87 6.41 9.32
N GLU A 268 2.20 7.56 9.45
CA GLU A 268 1.01 7.80 10.28
C GLU A 268 1.30 7.75 11.81
N GLY A 269 0.40 8.31 12.62
CA GLY A 269 0.57 8.50 14.06
C GLY A 269 0.67 7.21 14.89
N HIS A 270 0.38 6.04 14.32
CA HIS A 270 0.34 4.76 15.04
C HIS A 270 1.67 4.38 15.73
N ALA A 271 2.78 4.88 15.20
CA ALA A 271 4.11 4.61 15.74
C ALA A 271 4.63 5.74 16.66
N ALA A 272 3.83 6.75 16.98
CA ALA A 272 4.31 7.98 17.63
C ALA A 272 5.00 7.72 18.99
N PHE A 273 4.66 6.64 19.69
CA PHE A 273 5.35 6.25 20.93
C PHE A 273 6.82 5.88 20.75
N VAL A 274 7.31 5.64 19.53
CA VAL A 274 8.74 5.44 19.26
C VAL A 274 9.57 6.64 19.73
N SER A 275 9.04 7.87 19.61
CA SER A 275 9.74 9.08 20.05
C SER A 275 9.85 9.17 21.57
N LEU A 276 8.86 8.64 22.30
CA LEU A 276 8.91 8.55 23.75
C LEU A 276 10.01 7.60 24.23
N GLU A 277 10.16 6.45 23.58
CA GLU A 277 11.21 5.47 23.95
C GLU A 277 12.60 5.99 23.56
N LEU A 278 12.74 6.68 22.41
CA LEU A 278 13.99 7.38 22.05
C LEU A 278 14.38 8.43 23.10
N ALA A 279 13.43 9.26 23.54
CA ALA A 279 13.69 10.25 24.59
C ALA A 279 14.01 9.57 25.95
N ARG A 280 13.33 8.47 26.28
CA ARG A 280 13.62 7.67 27.48
C ARG A 280 15.05 7.13 27.47
N GLU A 281 15.55 6.64 26.34
CA GLU A 281 16.93 6.16 26.20
C GLU A 281 17.94 7.26 26.59
N ARG A 282 17.73 8.51 26.13
CA ARG A 282 18.59 9.66 26.48
C ARG A 282 18.55 10.03 27.96
N LEU A 283 17.38 9.94 28.59
CA LEU A 283 17.23 10.20 30.02
C LEU A 283 17.96 9.14 30.85
N VAL A 284 17.78 7.87 30.50
CA VAL A 284 18.37 6.75 31.24
C VAL A 284 19.89 6.68 31.06
N SER A 285 20.42 7.06 29.88
CA SER A 285 21.86 7.15 29.67
C SER A 285 22.51 8.37 30.35
N GLY A 286 21.71 9.34 30.81
CA GLY A 286 22.20 10.61 31.37
C GLY A 286 22.65 11.62 30.31
N GLU A 287 22.31 11.41 29.03
CA GLU A 287 22.57 12.35 27.95
C GLU A 287 21.63 13.56 27.96
N ALA A 288 20.49 13.46 28.66
CA ALA A 288 19.54 14.54 28.86
C ALA A 288 19.08 14.62 30.32
N ASP A 289 18.94 15.85 30.83
CA ASP A 289 18.54 16.11 32.23
C ASP A 289 17.02 16.03 32.45
N ASN A 290 16.22 16.24 31.39
CA ASN A 290 14.76 16.22 31.45
C ASN A 290 14.15 15.86 30.08
N PHE A 291 12.87 15.52 30.08
CA PHE A 291 12.18 15.01 28.90
C PHE A 291 12.13 16.01 27.73
N ASP A 292 11.92 17.30 27.99
CA ASP A 292 11.94 18.31 26.92
C ASP A 292 13.31 18.36 26.23
N ALA A 293 14.40 18.35 27.00
CA ALA A 293 15.76 18.28 26.46
C ALA A 293 15.98 17.00 25.65
N ALA A 294 15.55 15.85 26.17
CA ALA A 294 15.65 14.57 25.47
C ALA A 294 14.86 14.58 24.15
N LEU A 295 13.64 15.11 24.14
CA LEU A 295 12.80 15.21 22.96
C LEU A 295 13.43 16.11 21.89
N LEU A 296 14.01 17.26 22.30
CA LEU A 296 14.72 18.17 21.41
C LEU A 296 15.99 17.54 20.82
N GLN A 297 16.67 16.64 21.54
CA GLN A 297 17.84 15.91 21.04
C GLN A 297 17.47 14.84 20.00
N VAL A 298 16.33 14.15 20.16
CA VAL A 298 15.93 13.07 19.24
C VAL A 298 15.16 13.57 18.02
N ALA A 299 14.39 14.65 18.16
CA ALA A 299 13.53 15.18 17.11
C ALA A 299 14.21 15.45 15.75
N PRO A 300 15.48 15.91 15.68
CA PRO A 300 16.18 16.10 14.40
C PRO A 300 16.31 14.82 13.56
N GLY A 301 16.36 13.65 14.22
CA GLY A 301 16.41 12.33 13.59
C GLY A 301 15.04 11.72 13.30
N VAL A 302 13.93 12.43 13.57
CA VAL A 302 12.58 11.89 13.43
C VAL A 302 11.82 12.58 12.29
N ALA A 303 11.25 11.76 11.40
CA ALA A 303 10.38 12.13 10.30
C ALA A 303 8.96 11.60 10.53
N PHE A 304 7.95 12.39 10.16
CA PHE A 304 6.54 12.04 10.28
C PHE A 304 5.78 12.33 8.99
N THR A 305 5.02 11.35 8.52
CA THR A 305 4.08 11.52 7.40
C THR A 305 2.65 11.26 7.87
N THR A 306 1.76 12.20 7.59
CA THR A 306 0.30 12.03 7.80
C THR A 306 -0.40 11.66 6.49
N HIS A 307 -1.34 10.71 6.55
CA HIS A 307 -2.15 10.26 5.40
C HIS A 307 -3.62 10.60 5.54
N THR A 308 -3.99 11.21 6.66
CA THR A 308 -5.39 11.40 7.05
C THR A 308 -5.82 12.85 6.75
N PRO A 309 -6.80 13.05 5.85
CA PRO A 309 -7.23 14.38 5.42
C PRO A 309 -8.32 14.99 6.32
N VAL A 310 -8.78 14.28 7.36
CA VAL A 310 -9.85 14.71 8.27
C VAL A 310 -9.49 14.45 9.74
N ALA A 311 -9.69 15.45 10.60
CA ALA A 311 -9.32 15.37 12.02
C ALA A 311 -9.90 14.14 12.75
N ALA A 312 -11.12 13.73 12.41
CA ALA A 312 -11.80 12.57 13.00
C ALA A 312 -11.17 11.21 12.64
N GLY A 313 -10.29 11.16 11.64
CA GLY A 313 -9.60 9.94 11.22
C GLY A 313 -8.34 9.61 12.02
N HIS A 314 -7.89 10.51 12.90
CA HIS A 314 -6.67 10.33 13.70
C HIS A 314 -6.96 9.63 15.02
N ASP A 315 -6.09 8.69 15.41
CA ASP A 315 -6.20 8.00 16.70
C ASP A 315 -5.99 8.99 17.87
N ALA A 316 -6.97 9.02 18.78
CA ALA A 316 -6.95 9.85 19.97
C ALA A 316 -7.56 9.12 21.18
N PHE A 317 -6.80 9.07 22.27
CA PHE A 317 -7.12 8.27 23.45
C PHE A 317 -7.65 9.12 24.61
N PRO A 318 -8.68 8.65 25.34
CA PRO A 318 -9.12 9.25 26.59
C PRO A 318 -7.99 9.35 27.63
N SER A 319 -8.03 10.40 28.46
CA SER A 319 -7.00 10.70 29.48
C SER A 319 -6.82 9.57 30.50
N ASP A 320 -7.93 8.96 30.94
CA ASP A 320 -7.96 7.82 31.85
C ASP A 320 -7.35 6.56 31.23
N LEU A 321 -7.60 6.32 29.94
CA LEU A 321 -6.98 5.22 29.21
C LEU A 321 -5.45 5.41 29.09
N VAL A 322 -5.01 6.64 28.79
CA VAL A 322 -3.58 6.96 28.75
C VAL A 322 -2.94 6.75 30.12
N GLU A 323 -3.52 7.28 31.19
CA GLU A 323 -2.98 7.08 32.54
C GLU A 323 -2.95 5.60 32.93
N ALA A 324 -3.98 4.83 32.56
CA ALA A 324 -4.02 3.40 32.83
C ALA A 324 -2.79 2.67 32.29
N TYR A 325 -2.35 2.99 31.06
CA TYR A 325 -1.17 2.35 30.43
C TYR A 325 0.16 3.04 30.75
N PHE A 326 0.17 4.36 30.90
CA PHE A 326 1.40 5.14 30.95
C PHE A 326 1.77 5.64 32.34
N ASN A 327 0.97 5.47 33.41
CA ASN A 327 1.31 5.99 34.75
C ASN A 327 2.73 5.62 35.20
N GLY A 328 3.09 4.33 35.15
CA GLY A 328 4.45 3.90 35.51
C GLY A 328 5.52 4.31 34.49
N TYR A 329 5.16 4.47 33.22
CA TYR A 329 6.09 4.84 32.15
C TYR A 329 6.42 6.33 32.17
N ARG A 330 5.42 7.22 32.33
CA ARG A 330 5.63 8.68 32.40
C ARG A 330 6.49 9.09 33.60
N GLN A 331 6.46 8.32 34.69
CA GLN A 331 7.37 8.53 35.83
C GLN A 331 8.84 8.30 35.45
N GLN A 332 9.14 7.35 34.55
CA GLN A 332 10.48 7.15 34.00
C GLN A 332 10.91 8.30 33.08
N LEU A 333 9.95 9.02 32.51
CA LEU A 333 10.19 10.25 31.75
C LEU A 333 10.32 11.49 32.66
N GLY A 334 10.07 11.36 33.98
CA GLY A 334 10.04 12.49 34.90
C GLY A 334 8.82 13.40 34.73
N LEU A 335 7.72 12.91 34.16
CA LEU A 335 6.53 13.70 33.85
C LEU A 335 5.35 13.38 34.78
N SER A 336 4.66 14.43 35.22
CA SER A 336 3.31 14.31 35.78
C SER A 336 2.30 13.89 34.70
N HIS A 337 1.08 13.49 35.13
CA HIS A 337 0.00 13.14 34.21
C HIS A 337 -0.33 14.28 33.24
N GLU A 338 -0.50 15.49 33.77
CA GLU A 338 -0.83 16.65 32.95
C GLU A 338 0.30 17.05 32.00
N GLU A 339 1.56 16.97 32.44
CA GLU A 339 2.71 17.21 31.54
C GLU A 339 2.78 16.18 30.42
N PHE A 340 2.55 14.90 30.71
CA PHE A 340 2.49 13.86 29.69
C PHE A 340 1.35 14.13 28.71
N MET A 341 0.14 14.38 29.21
CA MET A 341 -1.04 14.64 28.38
C MET A 341 -0.87 15.85 27.46
N ARG A 342 -0.12 16.88 27.89
CA ARG A 342 0.16 18.05 27.06
C ARG A 342 0.72 17.63 25.71
N TYR A 343 1.66 16.68 25.61
CA TYR A 343 2.27 16.28 24.33
C TYR A 343 1.29 15.69 23.31
N GLY A 344 0.12 15.18 23.74
CA GLY A 344 -0.94 14.70 22.86
C GLY A 344 -2.08 15.71 22.63
N ARG A 345 -2.11 16.86 23.31
CA ARG A 345 -3.18 17.87 23.17
C ARG A 345 -2.77 18.99 22.23
N ARG A 346 -3.61 19.33 21.25
CA ARG A 346 -3.41 20.50 20.39
C ARG A 346 -3.47 21.78 21.22
N ASP A 347 -4.54 21.94 22.00
CA ASP A 347 -4.72 23.05 22.94
C ASP A 347 -4.37 22.55 24.34
N THR A 348 -3.19 22.93 24.82
CA THR A 348 -2.66 22.43 26.09
C THR A 348 -3.47 22.87 27.30
N ASP A 349 -4.33 23.88 27.16
CA ASP A 349 -5.16 24.41 28.24
C ASP A 349 -6.50 23.65 28.34
N GLN A 350 -6.89 22.89 27.31
CA GLN A 350 -8.13 22.12 27.27
C GLN A 350 -7.94 20.73 27.89
N GLN A 351 -8.23 20.59 29.18
CA GLN A 351 -8.03 19.33 29.90
C GLN A 351 -8.92 18.16 29.39
N TRP A 352 -10.04 18.47 28.74
CA TRP A 352 -10.94 17.47 28.14
C TRP A 352 -10.43 16.94 26.78
N GLU A 353 -9.43 17.59 26.18
CA GLU A 353 -8.87 17.13 24.91
C GLU A 353 -8.17 15.78 25.10
N ARG A 354 -8.49 14.85 24.19
CA ARG A 354 -7.92 13.50 24.13
C ARG A 354 -6.45 13.55 23.71
N PHE A 355 -5.70 12.52 24.08
CA PHE A 355 -4.32 12.36 23.66
C PHE A 355 -4.25 11.93 22.19
N SER A 356 -3.96 12.87 21.29
CA SER A 356 -3.83 12.64 19.86
C SER A 356 -2.44 12.14 19.50
N MET A 357 -2.39 11.01 18.81
CA MET A 357 -1.14 10.42 18.34
C MET A 357 -0.47 11.23 17.24
N THR A 358 -1.27 11.91 16.41
CA THR A 358 -0.76 12.83 15.40
C THR A 358 -0.16 14.07 16.04
N VAL A 359 -0.76 14.60 17.12
CA VAL A 359 -0.16 15.72 17.87
C VAL A 359 1.17 15.31 18.49
N LEU A 360 1.24 14.12 19.10
CA LEU A 360 2.51 13.58 19.63
C LEU A 360 3.56 13.45 18.52
N ALA A 361 3.19 12.90 17.36
CA ALA A 361 4.09 12.75 16.21
C ALA A 361 4.60 14.11 15.70
N LEU A 362 3.70 15.10 15.55
CA LEU A 362 4.06 16.45 15.11
C LEU A 362 4.98 17.17 16.11
N ARG A 363 4.80 16.92 17.41
CA ARG A 363 5.63 17.46 18.49
C ARG A 363 6.91 16.68 18.76
N SER A 364 7.16 15.60 18.03
CA SER A 364 8.39 14.82 18.17
C SER A 364 9.22 14.71 16.89
N ALA A 365 8.66 15.10 15.74
CA ALA A 365 9.34 15.06 14.45
C ALA A 365 9.80 16.45 14.01
N ALA A 366 11.10 16.61 13.72
CA ALA A 366 11.59 17.83 13.09
C ALA A 366 11.05 17.97 11.66
N ARG A 367 10.80 16.86 10.97
CA ARG A 367 10.39 16.84 9.55
C ARG A 367 9.03 16.19 9.38
N ARG A 368 8.12 16.90 8.73
CA ARG A 368 6.69 16.59 8.69
C ARG A 368 6.14 16.82 7.29
N ASN A 369 5.36 15.87 6.74
CA ASN A 369 4.74 16.04 5.44
C ASN A 369 3.33 15.44 5.29
N GLY A 370 2.57 16.02 4.37
CA GLY A 370 1.44 15.39 3.71
C GLY A 370 1.87 14.61 2.45
N VAL A 371 0.89 13.95 1.80
CA VAL A 371 1.13 12.90 0.79
C VAL A 371 0.67 13.26 -0.64
N SER A 372 0.25 14.51 -0.82
CA SER A 372 0.08 15.25 -2.08
C SER A 372 0.24 16.73 -1.77
N GLN A 373 0.35 17.58 -2.80
CA GLN A 373 0.44 19.02 -2.61
C GLN A 373 -0.79 19.60 -1.90
N LEU A 374 -1.99 19.25 -2.37
CA LEU A 374 -3.24 19.67 -1.74
C LEU A 374 -3.35 19.16 -0.30
N HIS A 375 -2.99 17.90 -0.05
CA HIS A 375 -3.02 17.36 1.31
C HIS A 375 -2.01 18.02 2.25
N GLY A 376 -0.83 18.41 1.74
CA GLY A 376 0.14 19.20 2.50
C GLY A 376 -0.45 20.53 2.95
N ALA A 377 -1.20 21.21 2.06
CA ALA A 377 -1.90 22.45 2.41
C ALA A 377 -3.01 22.23 3.45
N VAL A 378 -3.88 21.22 3.24
CA VAL A 378 -4.96 20.86 4.18
C VAL A 378 -4.40 20.48 5.55
N SER A 379 -3.33 19.70 5.59
CA SER A 379 -2.70 19.28 6.85
C SER A 379 -2.05 20.46 7.57
N ARG A 380 -1.44 21.41 6.84
CA ARG A 380 -0.88 22.63 7.41
C ARG A 380 -1.95 23.52 8.04
N GLU A 381 -3.10 23.65 7.40
CA GLU A 381 -4.24 24.38 7.93
C GLU A 381 -4.82 23.68 9.17
N MET A 382 -5.05 22.36 9.08
CA MET A 382 -5.62 21.57 10.16
C MET A 382 -4.76 21.60 11.42
N TRP A 383 -3.43 21.47 11.26
CA TRP A 383 -2.47 21.35 12.34
C TRP A 383 -1.65 22.62 12.60
N GLY A 384 -2.06 23.75 12.01
CA GLY A 384 -1.45 25.05 12.23
C GLY A 384 -1.33 25.36 13.72
N GLY A 385 -0.10 25.63 14.18
CA GLY A 385 0.21 25.87 15.59
C GLY A 385 0.62 24.64 16.40
N VAL A 386 0.62 23.43 15.82
CA VAL A 386 1.11 22.21 16.47
C VAL A 386 2.47 21.79 15.90
N GLY A 387 3.50 21.75 16.74
CA GLY A 387 4.82 21.21 16.36
C GLY A 387 5.94 21.72 17.26
N LEU A 388 7.15 21.23 17.03
CA LEU A 388 8.36 21.74 17.69
C LEU A 388 8.84 23.04 17.05
N SER A 389 9.23 24.00 17.87
CA SER A 389 9.98 25.19 17.43
C SER A 389 11.47 24.96 17.69
N LEU A 390 12.18 24.40 16.71
CA LEU A 390 13.63 24.16 16.73
C LEU A 390 14.33 25.13 15.77
N LYS A 391 15.51 25.63 16.16
CA LYS A 391 16.29 26.61 15.35
C LYS A 391 16.66 26.07 13.95
N ASP A 392 16.89 24.76 13.83
CA ASP A 392 17.34 24.08 12.61
C ASP A 392 16.28 23.13 12.00
N ALA A 393 15.02 23.27 12.41
CA ALA A 393 13.89 22.56 11.80
C ALA A 393 12.96 23.55 11.07
N PRO A 394 12.18 23.09 10.06
CA PRO A 394 11.06 23.87 9.56
C PRO A 394 10.19 24.35 10.73
N PRO A 395 9.70 25.61 10.70
CA PRO A 395 8.83 26.15 11.74
C PRO A 395 7.72 25.17 12.14
N ALA A 396 7.28 25.22 13.40
CA ALA A 396 6.23 24.35 13.91
C ALA A 396 4.96 24.35 13.02
N GLY A 397 4.63 25.49 12.41
CA GLY A 397 3.49 25.66 11.49
C GLY A 397 3.74 25.30 10.02
N GLU A 398 4.93 24.83 9.66
CA GLU A 398 5.24 24.40 8.29
C GLU A 398 5.14 22.87 8.16
N MET A 399 4.40 22.45 7.14
CA MET A 399 4.28 21.05 6.73
C MET A 399 4.60 20.96 5.25
N ASP A 400 5.52 20.06 4.91
CA ASP A 400 5.91 19.82 3.52
C ASP A 400 4.92 18.88 2.83
N SER A 401 5.14 18.60 1.54
CA SER A 401 4.42 17.56 0.80
C SER A 401 5.41 16.71 0.01
N ILE A 402 5.27 15.39 0.15
CA ILE A 402 5.90 14.41 -0.73
C ILE A 402 4.77 13.61 -1.36
N THR A 403 4.50 13.87 -2.63
CA THR A 403 3.43 13.17 -3.32
C THR A 403 3.74 11.68 -3.39
N ASN A 404 2.78 10.85 -2.99
CA ASN A 404 2.88 9.40 -3.11
C ASN A 404 3.25 8.94 -4.53
N GLY A 405 3.86 7.76 -4.60
CA GLY A 405 4.15 7.08 -5.85
C GLY A 405 3.90 5.58 -5.73
N VAL A 406 3.92 4.88 -6.86
CA VAL A 406 3.64 3.45 -6.95
C VAL A 406 4.82 2.70 -7.55
N HIS A 407 5.04 1.47 -7.09
CA HIS A 407 6.16 0.66 -7.55
C HIS A 407 5.89 0.11 -8.96
N THR A 408 6.47 0.71 -10.00
CA THR A 408 6.15 0.43 -11.40
C THR A 408 6.28 -1.06 -11.74
N ALA A 409 7.36 -1.71 -11.28
CA ALA A 409 7.60 -3.13 -11.50
C ALA A 409 6.59 -4.07 -10.79
N THR A 410 5.90 -3.61 -9.74
CA THR A 410 4.81 -4.37 -9.10
C THR A 410 3.50 -4.27 -9.89
N TRP A 411 3.18 -3.06 -10.37
CA TRP A 411 1.82 -2.73 -10.78
C TRP A 411 1.59 -2.78 -12.29
N VAL A 412 2.64 -2.58 -13.11
CA VAL A 412 2.55 -2.75 -14.56
C VAL A 412 2.37 -4.24 -14.87
N GLY A 413 1.28 -4.58 -15.55
CA GLY A 413 0.94 -5.94 -15.93
C GLY A 413 1.82 -6.50 -17.04
N PRO A 414 1.82 -7.82 -17.25
CA PRO A 414 2.76 -8.49 -18.14
C PRO A 414 2.69 -8.03 -19.60
N ASP A 415 1.51 -7.76 -20.17
CA ASP A 415 1.42 -7.37 -21.58
C ASP A 415 1.94 -5.95 -21.84
N ILE A 416 1.58 -5.00 -20.97
CA ILE A 416 2.13 -3.63 -21.05
C ILE A 416 3.61 -3.67 -20.71
N GLY A 417 4.03 -4.46 -19.73
CA GLY A 417 5.44 -4.61 -19.40
C GLY A 417 6.26 -5.14 -20.58
N ALA A 418 5.79 -6.18 -21.26
CA ALA A 418 6.44 -6.74 -22.45
C ALA A 418 6.41 -5.77 -23.65
N LEU A 419 5.35 -4.96 -23.78
CA LEU A 419 5.29 -3.86 -24.75
C LEU A 419 6.38 -2.83 -24.44
N LEU A 420 6.48 -2.34 -23.21
CA LEU A 420 7.47 -1.35 -22.82
C LEU A 420 8.91 -1.90 -23.02
N ASP A 421 9.16 -3.15 -22.65
CA ASP A 421 10.48 -3.78 -22.81
C ASP A 421 10.95 -3.82 -24.26
N ARG A 422 10.03 -4.10 -25.17
CA ARG A 422 10.33 -4.19 -26.60
C ARG A 422 10.50 -2.81 -27.24
N GLU A 423 9.66 -1.84 -26.87
CA GLU A 423 9.57 -0.56 -27.59
C GLU A 423 10.43 0.55 -26.97
N ILE A 424 10.61 0.54 -25.64
CA ILE A 424 11.35 1.59 -24.91
C ILE A 424 12.46 1.05 -23.99
N GLY A 425 12.68 -0.27 -23.95
CA GLY A 425 13.69 -0.91 -23.12
C GLY A 425 13.23 -1.19 -21.69
N ASP A 426 14.14 -1.63 -20.80
CA ASP A 426 13.81 -2.05 -19.43
C ASP A 426 14.01 -0.95 -18.36
N ASP A 427 14.45 0.24 -18.79
CA ASP A 427 14.73 1.38 -17.90
C ASP A 427 13.49 1.92 -17.19
N TRP A 428 12.28 1.69 -17.72
CA TRP A 428 11.05 2.06 -17.02
C TRP A 428 10.84 1.28 -15.70
N ARG A 429 11.48 0.12 -15.53
CA ARG A 429 11.53 -0.60 -14.24
C ARG A 429 12.71 -0.18 -13.40
N LYS A 430 13.87 0.00 -14.05
CA LYS A 430 15.10 0.31 -13.33
C LYS A 430 15.08 1.74 -12.82
N MET A 431 14.86 2.72 -13.68
CA MET A 431 14.89 4.16 -13.41
C MET A 431 13.56 4.85 -13.78
N PRO A 432 12.41 4.37 -13.27
CA PRO A 432 11.09 4.90 -13.59
C PRO A 432 10.94 6.40 -13.36
N ASP A 433 11.71 7.00 -12.46
CA ASP A 433 11.68 8.42 -12.12
C ASP A 433 12.28 9.34 -13.19
N LEU A 434 13.03 8.81 -14.15
CA LEU A 434 13.61 9.58 -15.24
C LEU A 434 12.66 9.68 -16.43
N SER A 435 12.40 10.89 -16.93
CA SER A 435 11.58 11.10 -18.13
C SER A 435 12.14 10.41 -19.37
N THR A 436 13.47 10.26 -19.47
CA THR A 436 14.15 9.57 -20.57
C THR A 436 13.77 8.09 -20.65
N SER A 437 13.42 7.46 -19.53
CA SER A 437 12.96 6.07 -19.49
C SER A 437 11.57 5.87 -20.11
N TRP A 438 10.86 6.96 -20.42
CA TRP A 438 9.51 6.96 -20.99
C TRP A 438 9.40 7.65 -22.35
N ALA A 439 10.45 8.37 -22.79
CA ALA A 439 10.41 9.25 -23.97
C ALA A 439 10.07 8.57 -25.31
N GLY A 440 10.21 7.24 -25.41
CA GLY A 440 9.82 6.48 -26.59
C GLY A 440 8.32 6.17 -26.67
N MET A 441 7.57 6.37 -25.57
CA MET A 441 6.18 5.94 -25.45
C MET A 441 5.28 6.60 -26.51
N SER A 442 5.48 7.89 -26.78
CA SER A 442 4.75 8.65 -27.81
C SER A 442 4.84 8.05 -29.22
N ASN A 443 5.89 7.30 -29.52
CA ASN A 443 6.14 6.68 -30.83
C ASN A 443 5.65 5.22 -30.93
N VAL A 444 5.14 4.64 -29.84
CA VAL A 444 4.67 3.25 -29.83
C VAL A 444 3.47 3.09 -30.76
N ASP A 445 3.46 1.98 -31.53
CA ASP A 445 2.35 1.65 -32.42
C ASP A 445 1.03 1.46 -31.63
N ARG A 446 -0.01 2.17 -32.06
CA ARG A 446 -1.33 2.12 -31.41
C ARG A 446 -1.96 0.74 -31.52
N GLY A 447 -1.68 -0.01 -32.58
CA GLY A 447 -2.09 -1.41 -32.71
C GLY A 447 -1.49 -2.29 -31.61
N ALA A 448 -0.19 -2.14 -31.33
CA ALA A 448 0.50 -2.84 -30.26
C ALA A 448 -0.04 -2.47 -28.87
N VAL A 449 -0.31 -1.18 -28.61
CA VAL A 449 -0.97 -0.73 -27.36
C VAL A 449 -2.34 -1.38 -27.23
N TRP A 450 -3.16 -1.34 -28.29
CA TRP A 450 -4.50 -1.93 -28.27
C TRP A 450 -4.48 -3.43 -28.01
N ALA A 451 -3.53 -4.15 -28.60
CA ALA A 451 -3.36 -5.59 -28.37
C ALA A 451 -3.01 -5.89 -26.90
N ALA A 452 -2.05 -5.16 -26.32
CA ALA A 452 -1.69 -5.31 -24.91
C ALA A 452 -2.88 -5.00 -23.99
N ARG A 453 -3.62 -3.92 -24.24
CA ARG A 453 -4.83 -3.54 -23.50
C ARG A 453 -5.95 -4.56 -23.62
N THR A 454 -6.11 -5.18 -24.79
CA THR A 454 -7.08 -6.26 -25.04
C THR A 454 -6.73 -7.51 -24.23
N ALA A 455 -5.46 -7.89 -24.16
CA ALA A 455 -5.00 -9.02 -23.35
C ALA A 455 -5.19 -8.77 -21.84
N GLN A 456 -4.91 -7.56 -21.36
CA GLN A 456 -5.19 -7.17 -19.96
C GLN A 456 -6.68 -7.23 -19.64
N ARG A 457 -7.55 -6.73 -20.54
CA ARG A 457 -9.00 -6.85 -20.40
C ARG A 457 -9.46 -8.30 -20.35
N ALA A 458 -8.91 -9.16 -21.21
CA ALA A 458 -9.31 -10.57 -21.25
C ALA A 458 -9.14 -11.25 -19.88
N ARG A 459 -8.01 -11.04 -19.21
CA ARG A 459 -7.77 -11.62 -17.87
C ARG A 459 -8.70 -11.06 -16.80
N LEU A 460 -9.01 -9.77 -16.84
CA LEU A 460 -9.99 -9.19 -15.91
C LEU A 460 -11.40 -9.75 -16.18
N LEU A 461 -11.84 -9.77 -17.44
CA LEU A 461 -13.17 -10.23 -17.81
C LEU A 461 -13.36 -11.72 -17.52
N GLU A 462 -12.32 -12.54 -17.63
CA GLU A 462 -12.36 -13.95 -17.20
C GLU A 462 -12.68 -14.07 -15.70
N ARG A 463 -12.00 -13.29 -14.85
CA ARG A 463 -12.27 -13.28 -13.40
C ARG A 463 -13.66 -12.75 -13.07
N VAL A 464 -14.09 -11.71 -13.78
CA VAL A 464 -15.42 -11.09 -13.62
C VAL A 464 -16.53 -12.04 -14.07
N ASP A 465 -16.37 -12.75 -15.18
CA ASP A 465 -17.31 -13.77 -15.66
C ASP A 465 -17.41 -14.93 -14.68
N ALA A 466 -16.27 -15.45 -14.20
CA ALA A 466 -16.24 -16.50 -13.19
C ALA A 466 -16.98 -16.08 -11.90
N MET A 467 -16.78 -14.85 -11.44
CA MET A 467 -17.51 -14.30 -10.29
C MET A 467 -19.02 -14.19 -10.57
N ALA A 468 -19.41 -13.60 -11.69
CA ALA A 468 -20.81 -13.47 -12.05
C ALA A 468 -21.52 -14.84 -12.17
N ARG A 469 -20.84 -15.88 -12.66
CA ARG A 469 -21.36 -17.25 -12.68
C ARG A 469 -21.48 -17.84 -11.28
N HIS A 470 -20.48 -17.65 -10.43
CA HIS A 470 -20.49 -18.10 -9.04
C HIS A 470 -21.68 -17.52 -8.26
N GLU A 471 -21.98 -16.24 -8.47
CA GLU A 471 -23.14 -15.54 -7.89
C GLU A 471 -24.49 -15.92 -8.52
N GLY A 472 -24.52 -16.86 -9.49
CA GLY A 472 -25.75 -17.27 -10.17
C GLY A 472 -26.31 -16.24 -11.16
N LEU A 473 -25.53 -15.22 -11.55
CA LEU A 473 -25.94 -14.16 -12.49
C LEU A 473 -25.84 -14.58 -13.97
N GLY A 474 -25.39 -15.82 -14.24
CA GLY A 474 -25.29 -16.38 -15.58
C GLY A 474 -24.05 -15.94 -16.38
N GLY A 475 -23.13 -15.21 -15.76
CA GLY A 475 -21.92 -14.69 -16.39
C GLY A 475 -22.07 -13.25 -16.93
N LEU A 476 -21.05 -12.79 -17.63
CA LEU A 476 -21.07 -11.52 -18.34
C LEU A 476 -22.06 -11.55 -19.51
N HIS A 477 -22.58 -10.37 -19.87
CA HIS A 477 -23.43 -10.26 -21.04
C HIS A 477 -22.64 -10.62 -22.32
N PRO A 478 -23.20 -11.37 -23.30
CA PRO A 478 -22.44 -11.92 -24.43
C PRO A 478 -21.71 -10.93 -25.35
N ASP A 479 -22.10 -9.65 -25.34
CA ASP A 479 -21.44 -8.60 -26.12
C ASP A 479 -20.21 -7.99 -25.40
N VAL A 480 -20.03 -8.29 -24.11
CA VAL A 480 -18.89 -7.88 -23.30
C VAL A 480 -17.71 -8.78 -23.65
N THR A 481 -17.03 -8.46 -24.75
CA THR A 481 -15.81 -9.15 -25.17
C THR A 481 -14.57 -8.27 -24.98
N PRO A 482 -13.38 -8.87 -24.79
CA PRO A 482 -12.14 -8.10 -24.64
C PRO A 482 -11.85 -7.15 -25.80
N GLU A 483 -12.35 -7.40 -27.00
CA GLU A 483 -12.10 -6.58 -28.19
C GLU A 483 -13.05 -5.38 -28.29
N LYS A 484 -14.19 -5.42 -27.59
CA LYS A 484 -15.26 -4.43 -27.77
C LYS A 484 -15.57 -3.65 -26.52
N ALA A 485 -15.55 -4.30 -25.36
CA ALA A 485 -16.03 -3.74 -24.12
C ALA A 485 -15.18 -2.57 -23.63
N LEU A 486 -15.86 -1.51 -23.19
CA LEU A 486 -15.30 -0.46 -22.35
C LEU A 486 -15.44 -0.88 -20.89
N VAL A 487 -14.31 -1.07 -20.20
CA VAL A 487 -14.30 -1.52 -18.80
C VAL A 487 -14.05 -0.34 -17.86
N LEU A 488 -15.03 -0.05 -17.00
CA LEU A 488 -14.93 0.95 -15.94
C LEU A 488 -14.61 0.25 -14.62
N GLY A 489 -13.48 0.60 -14.02
CA GLY A 489 -13.06 0.08 -12.72
C GLY A 489 -13.29 1.06 -11.59
N PHE A 490 -13.83 0.57 -10.47
CA PHE A 490 -13.84 1.28 -9.19
C PHE A 490 -13.44 0.31 -8.09
N ALA A 491 -12.28 0.51 -7.45
CA ALA A 491 -11.95 -0.27 -6.26
C ALA A 491 -11.17 0.44 -5.16
N ARG A 492 -11.80 0.54 -3.98
CA ARG A 492 -11.30 1.28 -2.81
C ARG A 492 -11.96 0.76 -1.53
N ARG A 493 -11.39 1.08 -0.36
CA ARG A 493 -12.15 0.99 0.91
C ARG A 493 -13.45 1.79 0.78
N PHE A 494 -14.59 1.18 1.04
CA PHE A 494 -15.88 1.86 1.06
C PHE A 494 -15.98 2.75 2.31
N ALA A 495 -16.28 4.02 2.07
CA ALA A 495 -16.55 5.06 3.06
C ALA A 495 -17.45 6.11 2.39
N THR A 496 -18.25 6.83 3.18
CA THR A 496 -19.25 7.77 2.67
C THR A 496 -18.64 8.86 1.79
N TYR A 497 -17.49 9.40 2.17
CA TYR A 497 -16.82 10.45 1.40
C TYR A 497 -16.27 10.00 0.04
N LYS A 498 -16.09 8.69 -0.20
CA LYS A 498 -15.58 8.19 -1.49
C LYS A 498 -16.64 8.04 -2.57
N ARG A 499 -17.92 8.16 -2.19
CA ARG A 499 -19.10 8.22 -3.07
C ARG A 499 -19.10 7.18 -4.21
N ALA A 500 -18.77 5.93 -3.90
CA ALA A 500 -18.75 4.84 -4.88
C ALA A 500 -20.10 4.66 -5.63
N GLY A 501 -21.21 5.01 -4.99
CA GLY A 501 -22.54 4.95 -5.58
C GLY A 501 -22.92 6.14 -6.45
N LEU A 502 -22.04 7.14 -6.66
CA LEU A 502 -22.39 8.36 -7.40
C LEU A 502 -22.84 8.06 -8.84
N VAL A 503 -22.23 7.06 -9.50
CA VAL A 503 -22.63 6.60 -10.85
C VAL A 503 -24.01 5.92 -10.88
N LEU A 504 -24.50 5.45 -9.73
CA LEU A 504 -25.83 4.82 -9.60
C LEU A 504 -26.94 5.83 -9.27
N SER A 505 -26.61 7.13 -9.18
CA SER A 505 -27.57 8.19 -8.88
C SER A 505 -28.64 8.37 -9.97
N ASP A 506 -28.30 8.08 -11.23
CA ASP A 506 -29.25 8.04 -12.36
C ASP A 506 -29.20 6.67 -13.07
N PRO A 507 -29.93 5.68 -12.52
CA PRO A 507 -30.00 4.34 -13.12
C PRO A 507 -30.54 4.34 -14.55
N ALA A 508 -31.42 5.28 -14.90
CA ALA A 508 -32.04 5.32 -16.21
C ALA A 508 -31.04 5.74 -17.29
N ARG A 509 -30.21 6.76 -17.00
CA ARG A 509 -29.07 7.15 -17.86
C ARG A 509 -28.05 6.02 -17.95
N LEU A 510 -27.71 5.39 -16.82
CA LEU A 510 -26.73 4.32 -16.78
C LEU A 510 -27.14 3.10 -17.62
N VAL A 511 -28.42 2.68 -17.53
CA VAL A 511 -28.95 1.60 -18.37
C VAL A 511 -28.85 1.96 -19.86
N ARG A 512 -29.18 3.20 -20.26
CA ARG A 512 -29.03 3.62 -21.66
C ARG A 512 -27.58 3.56 -22.16
N LEU A 513 -26.60 3.87 -21.31
CA LEU A 513 -25.19 3.72 -21.62
C LEU A 513 -24.80 2.24 -21.83
N MET A 514 -25.36 1.35 -21.02
CA MET A 514 -25.07 -0.09 -21.04
C MET A 514 -25.81 -0.87 -22.14
N ASP A 515 -27.01 -0.44 -22.50
CA ASP A 515 -27.91 -1.08 -23.49
C ASP A 515 -27.60 -0.67 -24.94
N GLY A 516 -26.51 0.05 -25.19
CA GLY A 516 -26.18 0.71 -26.46
C GLY A 516 -25.97 -0.19 -27.70
N ALA A 517 -26.37 -1.47 -27.66
CA ALA A 517 -26.29 -2.53 -28.68
C ALA A 517 -24.88 -2.78 -29.27
N SER A 518 -24.26 -1.76 -29.86
CA SER A 518 -22.91 -1.79 -30.45
C SER A 518 -21.83 -1.19 -29.54
N ARG A 519 -22.17 -0.76 -28.31
CA ARG A 519 -21.26 -0.10 -27.36
C ARG A 519 -21.24 -0.78 -25.98
N PRO A 520 -20.74 -2.03 -25.87
CA PRO A 520 -20.76 -2.77 -24.61
C PRO A 520 -19.99 -2.08 -23.48
N LEU A 521 -20.68 -1.65 -22.43
CA LEU A 521 -20.05 -1.06 -21.25
C LEU A 521 -20.22 -2.00 -20.05
N VAL A 522 -19.14 -2.21 -19.30
CA VAL A 522 -19.16 -2.97 -18.05
C VAL A 522 -18.53 -2.15 -16.93
N ILE A 523 -19.18 -2.10 -15.77
CA ILE A 523 -18.66 -1.48 -14.55
C ILE A 523 -18.33 -2.58 -13.55
N VAL A 524 -17.09 -2.56 -13.06
CA VAL A 524 -16.59 -3.51 -12.07
C VAL A 524 -16.25 -2.76 -10.78
N PHE A 525 -17.00 -3.09 -9.72
CA PHE A 525 -16.76 -2.61 -8.38
C PHE A 525 -15.96 -3.64 -7.57
N ALA A 526 -15.09 -3.17 -6.68
CA ALA A 526 -14.52 -4.00 -5.63
C ALA A 526 -14.15 -3.16 -4.40
N GLY A 527 -14.07 -3.78 -3.23
CA GLY A 527 -13.61 -3.09 -2.03
C GLY A 527 -14.26 -3.61 -0.76
N LYS A 528 -13.72 -3.17 0.37
CA LYS A 528 -14.18 -3.56 1.72
C LYS A 528 -14.64 -2.33 2.48
N ALA A 529 -15.76 -2.41 3.18
CA ALA A 529 -16.14 -1.43 4.22
C ALA A 529 -15.43 -1.79 5.53
N HIS A 530 -15.19 -0.80 6.39
CA HIS A 530 -14.64 -1.11 7.73
C HIS A 530 -15.68 -1.89 8.56
N PRO A 531 -15.30 -2.85 9.43
CA PRO A 531 -16.26 -3.69 10.14
C PRO A 531 -17.25 -2.89 11.01
N ARG A 532 -16.82 -1.72 11.48
CA ARG A 532 -17.60 -0.75 12.27
C ARG A 532 -18.17 0.44 11.47
N ASP A 533 -18.03 0.43 10.15
CA ASP A 533 -18.56 1.49 9.27
C ASP A 533 -19.86 1.00 8.62
N ASP A 534 -20.95 1.02 9.39
CA ASP A 534 -22.27 0.62 8.92
C ASP A 534 -22.72 1.40 7.67
N PRO A 535 -22.54 2.74 7.57
CA PRO A 535 -22.80 3.47 6.34
C PRO A 535 -22.02 2.94 5.12
N GLY A 536 -20.73 2.60 5.31
CA GLY A 536 -19.91 1.97 4.29
C GLY A 536 -20.43 0.59 3.87
N LYS A 537 -20.88 -0.24 4.83
CA LYS A 537 -21.47 -1.56 4.54
C LYS A 537 -22.81 -1.46 3.79
N LEU A 538 -23.64 -0.48 4.14
CA LEU A 538 -24.88 -0.21 3.41
C LEU A 538 -24.61 0.26 1.97
N LEU A 539 -23.52 1.00 1.73
CA LEU A 539 -23.10 1.35 0.39
C LEU A 539 -22.69 0.12 -0.43
N VAL A 540 -21.91 -0.81 0.15
CA VAL A 540 -21.58 -2.10 -0.49
C VAL A 540 -22.87 -2.85 -0.84
N GLN A 541 -23.78 -2.97 0.13
CA GLN A 541 -25.04 -3.67 -0.06
C GLN A 541 -25.86 -3.11 -1.22
N ARG A 542 -25.98 -1.77 -1.33
CA ARG A 542 -26.68 -1.13 -2.45
C ARG A 542 -26.05 -1.44 -3.80
N ILE A 543 -24.72 -1.44 -3.89
CA ILE A 543 -24.00 -1.74 -5.14
C ILE A 543 -24.19 -3.22 -5.52
N VAL A 544 -24.07 -4.14 -4.56
CA VAL A 544 -24.31 -5.56 -4.79
C VAL A 544 -25.74 -5.80 -5.23
N GLN A 545 -26.72 -5.20 -4.56
CA GLN A 545 -28.13 -5.31 -4.94
C GLN A 545 -28.36 -4.79 -6.36
N ALA A 546 -27.80 -3.62 -6.70
CA ALA A 546 -27.86 -3.09 -8.06
C ALA A 546 -27.25 -4.06 -9.09
N SER A 547 -26.10 -4.69 -8.78
CA SER A 547 -25.47 -5.67 -9.68
C SER A 547 -26.31 -6.92 -9.94
N ARG A 548 -27.26 -7.22 -9.05
CA ARG A 548 -28.19 -8.36 -9.15
C ARG A 548 -29.51 -7.99 -9.86
N GLU A 549 -29.75 -6.72 -10.17
CA GLU A 549 -30.95 -6.29 -10.89
C GLU A 549 -30.88 -6.69 -12.37
N GLU A 550 -32.01 -7.11 -12.94
CA GLU A 550 -32.08 -7.59 -14.33
C GLU A 550 -31.56 -6.57 -15.34
N ARG A 551 -31.83 -5.27 -15.12
CA ARG A 551 -31.39 -4.17 -15.99
C ARG A 551 -29.86 -3.94 -16.00
N PHE A 552 -29.12 -4.53 -15.06
CA PHE A 552 -27.66 -4.40 -14.96
C PHE A 552 -26.92 -5.74 -15.08
N ARG A 553 -27.67 -6.83 -15.24
CA ARG A 553 -27.17 -8.20 -15.23
C ARG A 553 -26.08 -8.40 -16.28
N GLY A 554 -24.93 -8.91 -15.84
CA GLY A 554 -23.77 -9.17 -16.71
C GLY A 554 -23.03 -7.93 -17.21
N ARG A 555 -23.37 -6.73 -16.71
CA ARG A 555 -22.74 -5.44 -17.06
C ARG A 555 -22.35 -4.60 -15.85
N LEU A 556 -22.96 -4.83 -14.70
CA LEU A 556 -22.52 -4.30 -13.41
C LEU A 556 -22.12 -5.50 -12.55
N VAL A 557 -20.86 -5.56 -12.12
CA VAL A 557 -20.35 -6.68 -11.33
C VAL A 557 -19.62 -6.18 -10.10
N PHE A 558 -19.84 -6.83 -8.97
CA PHE A 558 -19.10 -6.63 -7.73
C PHE A 558 -18.14 -7.80 -7.51
N LEU A 559 -16.84 -7.53 -7.43
CA LEU A 559 -15.82 -8.49 -7.02
C LEU A 559 -15.65 -8.39 -5.50
N ASP A 560 -15.99 -9.47 -4.81
CA ASP A 560 -15.79 -9.58 -3.37
C ASP A 560 -14.31 -9.75 -2.99
N ASN A 561 -14.05 -9.60 -1.70
CA ASN A 561 -12.77 -9.84 -1.04
C ASN A 561 -11.56 -9.13 -1.68
N TYR A 562 -11.74 -7.86 -2.06
CA TYR A 562 -10.67 -7.03 -2.63
C TYR A 562 -9.35 -7.07 -1.84
N ASP A 563 -8.29 -7.51 -2.51
CA ASP A 563 -6.92 -7.65 -2.01
C ASP A 563 -5.90 -7.17 -3.06
N VAL A 564 -4.60 -7.43 -2.87
CA VAL A 564 -3.56 -7.03 -3.84
C VAL A 564 -3.71 -7.76 -5.18
N GLU A 565 -4.17 -9.00 -5.19
CA GLU A 565 -4.35 -9.77 -6.42
C GLU A 565 -5.48 -9.18 -7.28
N ILE A 566 -6.65 -8.97 -6.67
CA ILE A 566 -7.79 -8.33 -7.34
C ILE A 566 -7.44 -6.90 -7.74
N ALA A 567 -6.68 -6.17 -6.91
CA ALA A 567 -6.17 -4.85 -7.26
C ALA A 567 -5.33 -4.87 -8.53
N ARG A 568 -4.39 -5.82 -8.70
CA ARG A 568 -3.58 -5.96 -9.91
C ARG A 568 -4.48 -6.21 -11.13
N LEU A 569 -5.42 -7.15 -11.05
CA LEU A 569 -6.34 -7.44 -12.16
C LEU A 569 -7.16 -6.22 -12.56
N LEU A 570 -7.70 -5.48 -11.60
CA LEU A 570 -8.55 -4.32 -11.87
C LEU A 570 -7.78 -3.14 -12.47
N VAL A 571 -6.65 -2.74 -11.87
CA VAL A 571 -5.88 -1.60 -12.38
C VAL A 571 -5.24 -1.92 -13.74
N GLN A 572 -4.97 -3.19 -14.03
CA GLN A 572 -4.46 -3.63 -15.32
C GLN A 572 -5.57 -3.74 -16.38
N GLY A 573 -6.72 -4.31 -16.04
CA GLY A 573 -7.76 -4.61 -17.03
C GLY A 573 -8.80 -3.50 -17.26
N SER A 574 -8.88 -2.49 -16.41
CA SER A 574 -9.83 -1.37 -16.59
C SER A 574 -9.34 -0.40 -17.66
N ASP A 575 -10.21 0.10 -18.52
CA ASP A 575 -9.88 1.17 -19.49
C ASP A 575 -10.10 2.55 -18.89
N LEU A 576 -11.14 2.72 -18.07
CA LEU A 576 -11.39 3.93 -17.31
C LEU A 576 -11.34 3.60 -15.82
N TRP A 577 -10.44 4.25 -15.09
CA TRP A 577 -10.38 4.17 -13.64
C TRP A 577 -11.15 5.34 -13.03
N MET A 578 -12.29 5.04 -12.40
CA MET A 578 -13.19 6.04 -11.83
C MET A 578 -12.95 6.20 -10.33
N ASN A 579 -12.79 7.43 -9.87
CA ASN A 579 -12.85 7.79 -8.45
C ASN A 579 -13.78 9.00 -8.28
N THR A 580 -14.55 9.05 -7.20
CA THR A 580 -15.49 10.17 -6.94
C THR A 580 -15.38 10.70 -5.50
N PRO A 581 -14.16 10.92 -4.95
CA PRO A 581 -14.02 11.36 -3.56
C PRO A 581 -14.60 12.77 -3.38
N ARG A 582 -15.18 13.07 -2.22
CA ARG A 582 -15.54 14.45 -1.89
C ARG A 582 -14.26 15.24 -1.65
N ARG A 583 -14.08 16.35 -2.36
CA ARG A 583 -12.96 17.26 -2.12
C ARG A 583 -13.10 18.01 -0.79
N PRO A 584 -12.04 18.26 0.00
CA PRO A 584 -10.66 17.77 -0.12
C PRO A 584 -10.38 16.55 0.78
N GLN A 585 -11.25 15.54 0.77
CA GLN A 585 -11.22 14.40 1.70
C GLN A 585 -10.44 13.20 1.16
N GLU A 586 -9.82 13.30 -0.02
CA GLU A 586 -8.81 12.36 -0.50
C GLU A 586 -7.40 12.93 -0.30
N ALA A 587 -6.60 12.31 0.56
CA ALA A 587 -5.23 12.76 0.79
C ALA A 587 -4.31 12.56 -0.43
N SER A 588 -4.52 11.51 -1.23
CA SER A 588 -3.71 11.22 -2.42
C SER A 588 -4.46 10.32 -3.40
N GLY A 589 -4.27 9.00 -3.31
CA GLY A 589 -5.02 8.02 -4.10
C GLY A 589 -4.18 7.23 -5.11
N THR A 590 -3.33 6.33 -4.62
CA THR A 590 -2.38 5.56 -5.44
C THR A 590 -3.01 4.61 -6.46
N SER A 591 -4.29 4.25 -6.32
CA SER A 591 -4.97 3.36 -7.28
C SER A 591 -5.04 3.93 -8.69
N GLY A 592 -5.24 5.25 -8.82
CA GLY A 592 -5.26 5.94 -10.11
C GLY A 592 -3.89 5.88 -10.78
N MET A 593 -2.81 6.12 -10.03
CA MET A 593 -1.43 6.03 -10.51
C MET A 593 -1.11 4.63 -11.08
N LYS A 594 -1.63 3.56 -10.47
CA LYS A 594 -1.41 2.18 -10.95
C LYS A 594 -2.15 1.91 -12.25
N ALA A 595 -3.38 2.41 -12.34
CA ALA A 595 -4.22 2.19 -13.50
C ALA A 595 -3.68 2.93 -14.73
N THR A 596 -3.21 4.17 -14.55
CA THR A 596 -2.64 4.97 -15.65
C THR A 596 -1.37 4.34 -16.24
N LEU A 597 -0.51 3.75 -15.41
CA LEU A 597 0.67 3.02 -15.87
C LEU A 597 0.34 1.78 -16.72
N ASN A 598 -0.88 1.24 -16.59
CA ASN A 598 -1.35 0.13 -17.41
C ASN A 598 -2.13 0.61 -18.65
N GLY A 599 -2.34 1.91 -18.80
CA GLY A 599 -3.08 2.49 -19.91
C GLY A 599 -4.59 2.59 -19.68
N ALA A 600 -5.03 2.57 -18.43
CA ALA A 600 -6.34 3.10 -18.07
C ALA A 600 -6.28 4.65 -18.08
N LEU A 601 -7.31 5.32 -18.57
CA LEU A 601 -7.48 6.75 -18.32
C LEU A 601 -8.15 6.96 -16.96
N HIS A 602 -7.95 8.14 -16.36
CA HIS A 602 -8.48 8.44 -15.02
C HIS A 602 -9.60 9.46 -15.11
N LEU A 603 -10.67 9.23 -14.36
CA LEU A 603 -11.80 10.16 -14.18
C LEU A 603 -12.00 10.36 -12.69
N SER A 604 -11.81 11.60 -12.22
CA SER A 604 -11.95 11.92 -10.81
C SER A 604 -12.17 13.40 -10.56
N GLU A 605 -12.68 13.70 -9.38
CA GLU A 605 -12.60 15.02 -8.76
C GLU A 605 -11.14 15.51 -8.69
N LEU A 606 -10.94 16.83 -8.82
CA LEU A 606 -9.65 17.51 -8.60
C LEU A 606 -9.32 17.52 -7.10
N ASP A 607 -8.97 16.34 -6.60
CA ASP A 607 -8.59 16.07 -5.21
C ASP A 607 -7.42 15.07 -5.14
N GLY A 608 -6.77 15.00 -3.99
CA GLY A 608 -5.66 14.09 -3.74
C GLY A 608 -4.52 14.26 -4.75
N TRP A 609 -4.16 13.17 -5.43
CA TRP A 609 -3.10 13.18 -6.46
C TRP A 609 -3.57 13.75 -7.80
N TRP A 610 -4.87 13.72 -8.08
CA TRP A 610 -5.40 14.10 -9.38
C TRP A 610 -5.37 15.63 -9.58
N ASP A 611 -5.52 16.39 -8.49
CA ASP A 611 -5.41 17.87 -8.47
C ASP A 611 -4.04 18.34 -9.05
N GLU A 612 -2.95 17.62 -8.79
CA GLU A 612 -1.62 17.93 -9.34
C GLU A 612 -1.26 17.15 -10.62
N ALA A 613 -1.96 16.04 -10.92
CA ALA A 613 -1.69 15.19 -12.08
C ALA A 613 -2.45 15.61 -13.33
N TYR A 614 -3.67 16.13 -13.18
CA TYR A 614 -4.61 16.38 -14.27
C TYR A 614 -4.07 17.40 -15.28
N ALA A 615 -4.24 17.06 -16.55
CA ALA A 615 -4.14 17.98 -17.67
C ALA A 615 -5.05 17.49 -18.81
N PRO A 616 -5.55 18.40 -19.68
CA PRO A 616 -6.36 18.01 -20.83
C PRO A 616 -5.68 16.95 -21.71
N GLY A 617 -6.40 15.86 -21.96
CA GLY A 617 -5.92 14.72 -22.74
C GLY A 617 -5.23 13.60 -21.95
N LEU A 618 -5.13 13.71 -20.61
CA LEU A 618 -4.64 12.63 -19.73
C LEU A 618 -5.78 11.84 -19.04
N GLY A 619 -7.00 12.37 -19.10
CA GLY A 619 -8.17 11.90 -18.39
C GLY A 619 -9.18 13.03 -18.22
N TRP A 620 -10.06 12.92 -17.23
CA TRP A 620 -11.16 13.85 -17.00
C TRP A 620 -11.23 14.29 -15.54
N ALA A 621 -11.70 15.53 -15.35
CA ALA A 621 -11.92 16.13 -14.05
C ALA A 621 -13.42 16.27 -13.76
N LEU A 622 -13.80 15.99 -12.52
CA LEU A 622 -15.11 16.35 -11.95
C LEU A 622 -14.95 17.56 -11.02
N GLY A 623 -16.07 18.21 -10.69
CA GLY A 623 -16.13 19.34 -9.76
C GLY A 623 -15.81 20.70 -10.38
N GLU A 624 -15.36 20.75 -11.63
CA GLU A 624 -15.10 22.02 -12.33
C GLU A 624 -16.42 22.79 -12.56
N GLY A 625 -16.45 24.05 -12.12
CA GLY A 625 -17.62 24.93 -12.29
C GLY A 625 -18.74 24.71 -11.27
N ILE A 626 -18.57 23.82 -10.28
CA ILE A 626 -19.54 23.57 -9.22
C ILE A 626 -19.25 24.47 -8.01
N ASP A 627 -20.29 25.14 -7.51
CA ASP A 627 -20.21 26.01 -6.34
C ASP A 627 -19.95 25.19 -5.07
N ARG A 628 -18.84 25.52 -4.39
CA ARG A 628 -18.36 24.80 -3.21
C ARG A 628 -19.08 25.21 -1.92
N ASP A 629 -19.88 26.27 -1.96
CA ASP A 629 -20.67 26.73 -0.82
C ASP A 629 -22.06 26.03 -0.75
N LEU A 630 -22.40 25.24 -1.77
CA LEU A 630 -23.61 24.43 -1.79
C LEU A 630 -23.63 23.40 -0.65
N ALA A 631 -24.85 23.07 -0.19
CA ALA A 631 -25.05 21.93 0.70
C ALA A 631 -24.55 20.63 0.04
N SER A 632 -23.97 19.72 0.84
CA SER A 632 -23.30 18.52 0.33
C SER A 632 -24.17 17.64 -0.59
N GLU A 633 -25.49 17.59 -0.36
CA GLU A 633 -26.43 16.86 -1.21
C GLU A 633 -26.60 17.51 -2.60
N ALA A 634 -26.67 18.84 -2.65
CA ALA A 634 -26.78 19.57 -3.91
C ALA A 634 -25.47 19.50 -4.73
N GLN A 635 -24.32 19.49 -4.05
CA GLN A 635 -23.02 19.22 -4.68
C GLN A 635 -22.99 17.81 -5.29
N ASP A 636 -23.39 16.80 -4.52
CA ASP A 636 -23.41 15.42 -4.99
C ASP A 636 -24.32 15.25 -6.21
N GLU A 637 -25.49 15.92 -6.23
CA GLU A 637 -26.39 15.89 -7.38
C GLU A 637 -25.79 16.58 -8.62
N ALA A 638 -25.11 17.71 -8.44
CA ALA A 638 -24.43 18.42 -9.52
C ALA A 638 -23.27 17.60 -10.11
N GLU A 639 -22.43 17.02 -9.26
CA GLU A 639 -21.29 16.18 -9.67
C GLU A 639 -21.76 14.86 -10.28
N ALA A 640 -22.83 14.26 -9.78
CA ALA A 640 -23.48 13.11 -10.39
C ALA A 640 -23.96 13.42 -11.83
N ARG A 641 -24.60 14.58 -12.04
CA ARG A 641 -24.99 15.01 -13.38
C ARG A 641 -23.78 15.20 -14.30
N GLN A 642 -22.75 15.89 -13.82
CA GLN A 642 -21.51 16.11 -14.58
C GLN A 642 -20.82 14.80 -14.94
N LEU A 643 -20.75 13.83 -14.02
CA LEU A 643 -20.23 12.49 -14.27
C LEU A 643 -20.97 11.82 -15.44
N MET A 644 -22.29 11.83 -15.41
CA MET A 644 -23.09 11.21 -16.47
C MET A 644 -22.97 11.98 -17.80
N ASP A 645 -22.89 13.31 -17.77
CA ASP A 645 -22.70 14.14 -18.96
C ASP A 645 -21.35 13.86 -19.64
N LEU A 646 -20.27 13.70 -18.87
CA LEU A 646 -18.95 13.31 -19.38
C LEU A 646 -18.97 11.90 -19.97
N LEU A 647 -19.60 10.94 -19.29
CA LEU A 647 -19.72 9.58 -19.78
C LEU A 647 -20.46 9.51 -21.12
N GLU A 648 -21.62 10.17 -21.21
CA GLU A 648 -22.48 10.16 -22.41
C GLU A 648 -21.91 11.00 -23.57
N GLY A 649 -21.40 12.20 -23.28
CA GLY A 649 -21.04 13.19 -24.28
C GLY A 649 -19.62 13.05 -24.82
N GLU A 650 -18.69 12.51 -24.02
CA GLU A 650 -17.26 12.53 -24.36
C GLU A 650 -16.60 11.15 -24.26
N ILE A 651 -16.63 10.52 -23.09
CA ILE A 651 -15.84 9.31 -22.79
C ILE A 651 -16.28 8.11 -23.63
N VAL A 652 -17.57 7.75 -23.56
CA VAL A 652 -18.08 6.60 -24.31
C VAL A 652 -17.96 6.85 -25.81
N PRO A 653 -18.36 8.03 -26.35
CA PRO A 653 -18.11 8.35 -27.76
C PRO A 653 -16.63 8.23 -28.18
N LEU A 654 -15.68 8.73 -27.38
CA LEU A 654 -14.25 8.68 -27.69
C LEU A 654 -13.72 7.25 -27.77
N PHE A 655 -14.13 6.38 -26.85
CA PHE A 655 -13.71 4.97 -26.87
C PHE A 655 -14.35 4.19 -28.02
N TYR A 656 -15.53 4.58 -28.51
CA TYR A 656 -16.22 3.91 -29.61
C TYR A 656 -16.02 4.56 -30.99
N ASP A 657 -15.23 5.62 -31.06
CA ASP A 657 -14.71 6.18 -32.30
C ASP A 657 -13.61 5.27 -32.86
N ARG A 658 -14.02 4.21 -33.58
CA ARG A 658 -13.15 3.13 -34.07
C ARG A 658 -12.72 3.33 -35.52
N ASP A 659 -11.47 3.00 -35.82
CA ASP A 659 -10.97 2.87 -37.19
C ASP A 659 -11.50 1.60 -37.89
N SER A 660 -11.11 1.40 -39.16
CA SER A 660 -11.50 0.21 -39.94
C SER A 660 -10.99 -1.12 -39.38
N ALA A 661 -10.01 -1.10 -38.47
CA ALA A 661 -9.50 -2.26 -37.75
C ALA A 661 -10.13 -2.40 -36.35
N GLY A 662 -11.13 -1.59 -36.01
CA GLY A 662 -11.83 -1.65 -34.72
C GLY A 662 -11.08 -0.98 -33.56
N ARG A 663 -10.07 -0.14 -33.80
CA ARG A 663 -9.21 0.48 -32.76
C ARG A 663 -9.60 1.94 -32.49
N PRO A 664 -9.58 2.41 -31.23
CA PRO A 664 -9.97 3.77 -30.91
C PRO A 664 -8.73 4.68 -30.89
N LEU A 665 -8.26 5.12 -32.05
CA LEU A 665 -6.94 5.76 -32.18
C LEU A 665 -6.77 6.99 -31.28
N ARG A 666 -7.78 7.85 -31.19
CA ARG A 666 -7.75 9.05 -30.34
C ARG A 666 -7.71 8.71 -28.85
N TRP A 667 -8.43 7.66 -28.44
CA TRP A 667 -8.34 7.15 -27.06
C TRP A 667 -6.94 6.63 -26.76
N LEU A 668 -6.34 5.89 -27.70
CA LEU A 668 -5.00 5.34 -27.56
C LEU A 668 -3.92 6.43 -27.50
N ASP A 669 -4.11 7.54 -28.21
CA ASP A 669 -3.24 8.70 -28.07
C ASP A 669 -3.27 9.28 -26.65
N CYS A 670 -4.46 9.37 -26.03
CA CYS A 670 -4.59 9.74 -24.63
C CYS A 670 -3.91 8.73 -23.70
N VAL A 671 -4.06 7.43 -23.96
CA VAL A 671 -3.42 6.36 -23.17
C VAL A 671 -1.90 6.47 -23.20
N VAL A 672 -1.32 6.58 -24.39
CA VAL A 672 0.12 6.73 -24.60
C VAL A 672 0.66 7.96 -23.88
N ARG A 673 -0.01 9.11 -24.05
CA ARG A 673 0.36 10.37 -23.38
C ARG A 673 0.25 10.28 -21.86
N SER A 674 -0.77 9.58 -21.36
CA SER A 674 -0.98 9.34 -19.92
C SER A 674 0.16 8.50 -19.34
N ILE A 675 0.51 7.37 -19.95
CA ILE A 675 1.64 6.53 -19.51
C ILE A 675 2.95 7.34 -19.49
N GLU A 676 3.27 8.03 -20.59
CA GLU A 676 4.49 8.84 -20.73
C GLU A 676 4.60 9.94 -19.68
N THR A 677 3.48 10.60 -19.35
CA THR A 677 3.44 11.70 -18.39
C THR A 677 3.46 11.21 -16.94
N MET A 678 2.73 10.14 -16.65
CA MET A 678 2.51 9.65 -15.28
C MET A 678 3.68 8.81 -14.77
N GLY A 679 4.34 8.06 -15.66
CA GLY A 679 5.51 7.22 -15.40
C GLY A 679 6.55 7.85 -14.47
N PRO A 680 7.21 8.94 -14.89
CA PRO A 680 8.26 9.59 -14.10
C PRO A 680 7.72 10.34 -12.88
N ARG A 681 6.51 10.89 -12.98
CA ARG A 681 5.95 11.76 -11.94
C ARG A 681 5.43 10.98 -10.72
N PHE A 682 4.90 9.78 -10.90
CA PHE A 682 4.21 9.05 -9.83
C PHE A 682 4.83 7.68 -9.52
N SER A 683 6.13 7.53 -9.80
CA SER A 683 6.87 6.34 -9.38
C SER A 683 7.23 6.39 -7.88
N ALA A 684 7.22 5.23 -7.22
CA ALA A 684 7.65 5.12 -5.82
C ALA A 684 9.14 5.43 -5.64
N GLN A 685 9.97 5.19 -6.66
CA GLN A 685 11.39 5.58 -6.60
C GLN A 685 11.59 7.09 -6.56
N ARG A 686 10.79 7.87 -7.32
CA ARG A 686 10.76 9.34 -7.23
C ARG A 686 10.38 9.78 -5.82
N MET A 687 9.28 9.23 -5.29
CA MET A 687 8.83 9.49 -3.92
C MET A 687 9.93 9.20 -2.89
N VAL A 688 10.56 8.02 -2.93
CA VAL A 688 11.62 7.63 -1.99
C VAL A 688 12.86 8.51 -2.13
N ARG A 689 13.26 8.88 -3.35
CA ARG A 689 14.36 9.82 -3.60
C ARG A 689 14.08 11.17 -2.94
N GLU A 690 12.88 11.71 -3.08
CA GLU A 690 12.49 12.96 -2.41
C GLU A 690 12.57 12.84 -0.88
N TYR A 691 12.16 11.71 -0.29
CA TYR A 691 12.37 11.46 1.14
C TYR A 691 13.86 11.45 1.50
N VAL A 692 14.72 10.82 0.71
CA VAL A 692 16.16 10.83 0.96
C VAL A 692 16.71 12.25 0.94
N GLU A 693 16.41 13.02 -0.10
CA GLU A 693 16.96 14.34 -0.36
C GLU A 693 16.46 15.39 0.65
N ARG A 694 15.16 15.39 0.94
CA ARG A 694 14.51 16.43 1.74
C ARG A 694 14.37 16.05 3.21
N PHE A 695 14.33 14.75 3.53
CA PHE A 695 14.05 14.25 4.87
C PHE A 695 15.24 13.53 5.50
N TYR A 696 15.64 12.39 4.93
CA TYR A 696 16.58 11.49 5.59
C TYR A 696 18.00 12.07 5.64
N THR A 697 18.57 12.49 4.52
CA THR A 697 19.94 13.04 4.50
C THR A 697 20.09 14.27 5.39
N PRO A 698 19.17 15.26 5.36
CA PRO A 698 19.22 16.37 6.30
C PRO A 698 19.03 15.95 7.77
N ALA A 699 18.21 14.92 8.06
CA ALA A 699 18.02 14.39 9.41
C ALA A 699 19.29 13.71 9.93
N GLY A 700 19.91 12.82 9.13
CA GLY A 700 21.18 12.18 9.47
C GLY A 700 22.30 13.18 9.70
N ALA A 701 22.38 14.23 8.86
CA ALA A 701 23.35 15.30 9.05
C ALA A 701 23.12 16.09 10.36
N ALA A 702 21.87 16.24 10.81
CA ALA A 702 21.55 16.90 12.07
C ALA A 702 21.91 16.02 13.27
N VAL A 703 21.62 14.72 13.20
CA VAL A 703 22.01 13.74 14.24
C VAL A 703 23.52 13.65 14.39
N ALA A 704 24.30 13.75 13.30
CA ALA A 704 25.76 13.71 13.37
C ALA A 704 26.41 14.99 13.96
N ARG A 705 25.66 16.10 14.09
CA ARG A 705 26.15 17.36 14.66
C ARG A 705 25.81 17.56 16.14
N GLY A 706 24.75 16.90 16.61
CA GLY A 706 24.35 16.87 18.02
C GLY A 706 25.08 15.77 18.75
#